data_AF-A0AAU1PFK9-F1
#
_entry.id   AF-A0AAU1PFK9-F1
#
_cell.length_a   1.000
_cell.length_b   1.000
_cell.length_c   1.000
_cell.angle_alpha   90.00
_cell.angle_beta   90.00
_cell.angle_gamma   90.00
#
_symmetry.space_group_name_H-M   'P 1'
#
loop_
_entity.id
_entity.type
_entity.pdbx_description
1 polymer ?
#
loop_
_entity_poly.entity_id
_entity_poly.type
_entity_poly.pdbx_seq_one_letter_code
_entity_poly.pdbx_strand_id
1 'polypeptide(L)'
;MLTSWFSPTPFRRRRRTRVARSRMSALIGFVLVAALALVATPHLAGAADPVLLSQGKPATASSVQDAFTAGAAVDGDPGTRWSSAASDPQWLQVDLGSSQSITKVVLNWETAYAKSFQIQVSDNASTWNSVYSTTTGAGGTQTLNVTGTGRYVRVYGTVRATQWGYSLWEFQVYGGSGDSGGTGGTGGTGGSGGTTGPPPANCGTTTAALNKLATASSTENAGTPASAAFDGNTGTRWSSAAADPQWLQVDLGSSQSICGVTLNWEAAYGKSFQIQVSDNASTWNTVYSTTAGAGGTETHNFTATGRYVRMYGTVRATQYGYSLWEFTILTPGGNPTTPPPSGGNGNCPWVGSTAPIATRVAQLMAQMTQAQKIQMLHGNGDASPYIGDMSAIPSLCIPFMGFHDGPSGVGDGFGGVTQLPAAVSSAATWDTGLQKQYGTVAGAEFAGKGADVALGPTMNIVRDPRWGRAFETYSEDPYLSAQMATASIQGLQSQGVMAEAKHVAVYNQETNRNGPQDNAIVDNRTLQEIYLPAFQAAVSKGASASVMCGYSTVNGDYDCQNAYLLNNALYQQAGFGGFVTSDWGGAHSTVEAANNGMTVEMPGGYFYADFLNQALANGTVSQATLNTMVSRVLTQMFAFGLFEKTKTGDRNSVVTTPAHQATARQVAEQGSVLLKNTGILPLSPSTTKTIALLGPDGGAGVRSVGGGSATATSSGTVAPLTALQAKLGNANVTYNDGNDINAAVTAARNANVAIVCVGYGENEGADLTNLDLSAAQNSLVQQVAAANPNTIVVLNTGSAVTMPWLGQVKGVLEEWYAGQEVGNSLAALLFGDVNPSGKLPVTFPNSLNDVPAHTTAQWPGNGTNVQYSEGLKVGYRWYDAQNITPMFPFGFGLSYTTFSFSGLQVGALDGNGNATVSATVTNTGSRAGAEIAQLYVGDPASTGEPAKQLKGFQRVDLQPGANAKVTFPITAHDLAYWNTAGNNWTTAAGTYQIMVGDSSRNLPLTGTLNVATAMTMKTVGAASTQAATVTVDNPHGMSSPARAAVQLPVTAKSSAAGANLTFTATGLPAGLSIGASGVISGTATATGTSTVSVTASDGHGASDTATFVWTVT
;
A
#
# COMPACT_ATOMS: atom_id res chain seq x y z
N MET A 1 58.71 30.91 39.45
CA MET A 1 58.98 31.61 40.71
C MET A 1 57.80 32.55 40.97
N LEU A 2 57.15 32.61 42.14
CA LEU A 2 57.39 31.93 43.43
C LEU A 2 56.06 31.69 44.21
N THR A 3 56.16 30.86 45.24
CA THR A 3 55.31 30.56 46.41
C THR A 3 54.47 31.71 47.03
N SER A 4 53.45 31.51 47.91
CA SER A 4 52.64 30.34 48.35
C SER A 4 51.62 30.73 49.46
N TRP A 5 50.52 29.97 49.61
CA TRP A 5 49.84 29.60 50.88
C TRP A 5 49.16 30.63 51.84
N PHE A 6 47.88 30.34 52.16
CA PHE A 6 47.13 30.45 53.44
C PHE A 6 47.01 31.79 54.25
N SER A 7 45.74 32.24 54.44
CA SER A 7 44.88 32.19 55.68
C SER A 7 45.43 32.59 57.08
N PRO A 8 44.61 32.85 58.16
CA PRO A 8 43.13 32.74 58.28
C PRO A 8 42.36 33.85 59.10
N THR A 9 41.08 33.53 59.39
CA THR A 9 40.01 34.05 60.30
C THR A 9 40.40 34.34 61.79
N PRO A 10 39.51 34.67 62.82
CA PRO A 10 38.03 34.55 62.92
C PRO A 10 37.18 35.52 63.82
N PHE A 11 35.83 35.40 63.77
CA PHE A 11 34.84 35.21 64.88
C PHE A 11 33.39 35.38 64.30
N ARG A 12 32.49 34.35 64.24
CA ARG A 12 31.53 33.84 65.27
C ARG A 12 30.65 34.92 65.93
N ARG A 13 29.32 34.77 66.18
CA ARG A 13 28.19 33.81 65.94
C ARG A 13 26.89 34.62 66.32
N ARG A 14 25.59 34.30 66.19
CA ARG A 14 24.59 33.25 65.82
C ARG A 14 23.24 34.05 65.70
N ARG A 15 22.06 33.71 65.17
CA ARG A 15 21.32 32.67 64.38
C ARG A 15 20.13 33.49 63.74
N ARG A 16 18.94 33.12 63.22
CA ARG A 16 18.06 31.99 62.79
C ARG A 16 16.94 32.73 61.97
N THR A 17 16.30 32.34 60.85
CA THR A 17 16.40 31.25 59.84
C THR A 17 15.50 31.63 58.65
N ARG A 18 15.87 31.24 57.39
CA ARG A 18 15.02 31.20 56.16
C ARG A 18 14.57 32.56 55.57
N VAL A 19 14.57 32.81 54.25
CA VAL A 19 15.21 32.15 53.07
C VAL A 19 15.89 33.26 52.23
N ALA A 20 16.83 32.91 51.34
CA ALA A 20 17.80 33.84 50.77
C ALA A 20 17.55 34.23 49.28
N ARG A 21 17.97 35.45 48.94
CA ARG A 21 18.65 35.92 47.70
C ARG A 21 18.02 35.57 46.33
N SER A 22 17.65 36.48 45.41
CA SER A 22 18.09 37.84 44.98
C SER A 22 18.90 37.85 43.66
N ARG A 23 18.25 38.36 42.60
CA ARG A 23 18.80 39.12 41.44
C ARG A 23 20.03 38.54 40.70
N MET A 24 19.81 37.94 39.53
CA MET A 24 19.96 38.61 38.22
C MET A 24 19.56 37.66 37.07
N SER A 25 19.63 38.17 35.82
CA SER A 25 19.40 37.45 34.55
C SER A 25 17.94 37.26 34.11
N ALA A 26 17.78 36.85 32.85
CA ALA A 26 16.60 37.02 32.01
C ALA A 26 15.57 35.85 32.09
N LEU A 27 14.64 35.86 31.12
CA LEU A 27 13.63 34.86 30.72
C LEU A 27 12.18 35.02 31.25
N ILE A 28 11.28 35.06 30.26
CA ILE A 28 9.93 34.47 30.18
C ILE A 28 8.82 35.03 31.10
N GLY A 29 7.69 35.35 30.46
CA GLY A 29 6.38 35.61 31.07
C GLY A 29 5.26 35.35 30.06
N PHE A 30 4.91 34.08 29.85
CA PHE A 30 3.75 33.65 29.06
C PHE A 30 2.47 33.68 29.93
N VAL A 31 1.29 33.43 29.32
CA VAL A 31 -0.03 33.08 29.92
C VAL A 31 -1.13 34.17 29.92
N LEU A 32 -1.99 34.05 28.89
CA LEU A 32 -3.47 34.16 28.84
C LEU A 32 -4.27 35.46 29.14
N VAL A 33 -5.23 35.67 28.22
CA VAL A 33 -6.58 36.28 28.36
C VAL A 33 -6.69 37.77 28.68
N ALA A 34 -6.95 38.54 27.62
CA ALA A 34 -8.01 39.56 27.60
C ALA A 34 -8.59 39.65 26.17
N ALA A 35 -9.89 39.86 26.04
CA ALA A 35 -10.55 40.08 24.75
C ALA A 35 -11.27 41.44 24.75
N LEU A 36 -11.30 42.14 23.61
CA LEU A 36 -12.52 42.65 22.98
C LEU A 36 -12.24 43.40 21.66
N ALA A 37 -13.24 43.40 20.78
CA ALA A 37 -13.58 44.42 19.77
C ALA A 37 -12.47 45.03 18.87
N LEU A 38 -12.44 44.61 17.59
CA LEU A 38 -12.04 45.51 16.50
C LEU A 38 -13.22 46.41 16.09
N VAL A 39 -12.93 47.66 15.76
CA VAL A 39 -13.79 48.55 14.96
C VAL A 39 -13.08 48.81 13.63
N ALA A 40 -13.80 48.74 12.52
CA ALA A 40 -13.22 48.78 11.19
C ALA A 40 -13.24 50.20 10.56
N THR A 41 -12.17 50.52 9.83
CA THR A 41 -12.14 51.54 8.77
C THR A 41 -11.39 50.97 7.56
N PRO A 42 -11.72 51.37 6.32
CA PRO A 42 -11.62 50.46 5.18
C PRO A 42 -10.26 50.44 4.48
N HIS A 43 -9.84 49.23 4.06
CA HIS A 43 -9.03 49.09 2.87
C HIS A 43 -9.93 49.02 1.64
N LEU A 44 -9.53 49.69 0.56
CA LEU A 44 -10.19 49.62 -0.74
C LEU A 44 -10.06 48.21 -1.30
N ALA A 45 -11.13 47.69 -1.92
CA ALA A 45 -11.07 46.41 -2.61
C ALA A 45 -10.16 46.52 -3.85
N GLY A 46 -8.99 45.89 -3.78
CA GLY A 46 -8.24 45.54 -4.99
C GLY A 46 -9.03 44.52 -5.80
N ALA A 47 -8.97 44.61 -7.13
CA ALA A 47 -9.51 43.55 -7.97
C ALA A 47 -8.77 42.24 -7.69
N ALA A 48 -9.49 41.11 -7.71
CA ALA A 48 -8.87 39.80 -7.55
C ALA A 48 -7.84 39.55 -8.67
N ASP A 49 -6.72 38.92 -8.32
CA ASP A 49 -5.68 38.58 -9.30
C ASP A 49 -6.25 37.67 -10.41
N PRO A 50 -5.90 37.88 -11.69
CA PRO A 50 -6.40 37.07 -12.79
C PRO A 50 -6.04 35.59 -12.59
N VAL A 51 -7.06 34.73 -12.55
CA VAL A 51 -6.92 33.28 -12.43
C VAL A 51 -6.44 32.70 -13.75
N LEU A 52 -5.48 31.76 -13.72
CA LEU A 52 -5.03 31.02 -14.90
C LEU A 52 -6.12 30.00 -15.31
N LEU A 53 -6.68 30.18 -16.51
CA LEU A 53 -7.82 29.41 -17.02
C LEU A 53 -7.42 28.27 -17.97
N SER A 54 -6.26 28.36 -18.64
CA SER A 54 -5.84 27.38 -19.65
C SER A 54 -5.07 26.18 -19.13
N GLN A 55 -4.54 26.21 -17.89
CA GLN A 55 -3.68 25.12 -17.41
C GLN A 55 -4.44 23.79 -17.29
N GLY A 56 -3.86 22.71 -17.81
CA GLY A 56 -4.43 21.36 -17.83
C GLY A 56 -5.67 21.20 -18.71
N LYS A 57 -5.98 22.19 -19.58
CA LYS A 57 -7.17 22.17 -20.43
C LYS A 57 -6.94 21.44 -21.76
N PRO A 58 -8.00 20.87 -22.38
CA PRO A 58 -7.90 20.31 -23.72
C PRO A 58 -7.44 21.37 -24.74
N ALA A 59 -6.36 21.08 -25.46
CA ALA A 59 -5.80 21.94 -26.49
C ALA A 59 -5.63 21.20 -27.82
N THR A 60 -5.84 21.90 -28.93
CA THR A 60 -5.65 21.38 -30.29
C THR A 60 -4.91 22.40 -31.15
N ALA A 61 -4.30 21.94 -32.24
CA ALA A 61 -3.54 22.80 -33.15
C ALA A 61 -3.78 22.41 -34.61
N SER A 62 -3.48 23.32 -35.54
CA SER A 62 -3.55 23.08 -36.99
C SER A 62 -2.53 22.06 -37.50
N SER A 63 -1.43 21.89 -36.78
CA SER A 63 -0.47 20.79 -36.97
C SER A 63 0.33 20.56 -35.69
N VAL A 64 0.95 19.39 -35.61
CA VAL A 64 1.92 18.99 -34.59
C VAL A 64 3.15 18.46 -35.32
N GLN A 65 4.34 18.83 -34.85
CA GLN A 65 5.60 18.23 -35.28
C GLN A 65 6.05 17.21 -34.21
N ASP A 66 6.37 16.00 -34.65
CA ASP A 66 6.90 14.91 -33.82
C ASP A 66 6.05 14.70 -32.55
N ALA A 67 6.65 14.73 -31.35
CA ALA A 67 5.94 14.57 -30.07
C ALA A 67 5.46 15.92 -29.45
N PHE A 68 5.67 17.06 -30.10
CA PHE A 68 5.44 18.40 -29.54
C PHE A 68 3.97 18.83 -29.68
N THR A 69 3.08 18.13 -28.95
CA THR A 69 1.62 18.27 -29.06
C THR A 69 1.08 19.61 -28.54
N ALA A 70 -0.18 19.93 -28.86
CA ALA A 70 -0.83 21.15 -28.38
C ALA A 70 -1.08 21.18 -26.85
N GLY A 71 -1.23 20.02 -26.20
CA GLY A 71 -1.37 19.94 -24.74
C GLY A 71 -0.11 20.36 -23.99
N ALA A 72 1.06 20.09 -24.60
CA ALA A 72 2.39 20.44 -24.10
C ALA A 72 2.72 21.95 -24.18
N ALA A 73 1.74 22.82 -24.41
CA ALA A 73 1.88 24.26 -24.26
C ALA A 73 0.83 24.85 -23.29
N VAL A 74 0.13 23.99 -22.53
CA VAL A 74 -0.87 24.36 -21.53
C VAL A 74 -0.84 23.45 -20.29
N ASP A 75 0.19 22.62 -20.11
CA ASP A 75 0.35 21.77 -18.93
C ASP A 75 0.95 22.54 -17.73
N GLY A 76 1.74 23.59 -18.01
CA GLY A 76 2.46 24.39 -17.03
C GLY A 76 3.88 23.89 -16.72
N ASP A 77 4.42 22.94 -17.51
CA ASP A 77 5.83 22.56 -17.43
C ASP A 77 6.66 23.43 -18.42
N PRO A 78 7.56 24.32 -17.95
CA PRO A 78 8.38 25.12 -18.85
C PRO A 78 9.42 24.31 -19.66
N GLY A 79 9.52 23.00 -19.44
CA GLY A 79 10.33 22.06 -20.22
C GLY A 79 9.60 21.35 -21.38
N THR A 80 8.27 21.43 -21.48
CA THR A 80 7.47 20.87 -22.57
C THR A 80 7.06 21.96 -23.57
N ARG A 81 6.73 21.60 -24.82
CA ARG A 81 6.26 22.57 -25.83
C ARG A 81 5.38 21.98 -26.92
N TRP A 82 4.54 22.84 -27.51
CA TRP A 82 3.98 22.63 -28.85
C TRP A 82 4.96 23.07 -29.94
N SER A 83 4.98 22.35 -31.08
CA SER A 83 5.64 22.81 -32.32
C SER A 83 4.78 22.50 -33.55
N SER A 84 4.67 23.45 -34.48
CA SER A 84 3.91 23.33 -35.73
C SER A 84 4.77 22.92 -36.93
N ALA A 85 4.12 22.49 -38.01
CA ALA A 85 4.73 22.42 -39.33
C ALA A 85 5.25 23.80 -39.81
N ALA A 86 6.27 23.78 -40.68
CA ALA A 86 6.97 24.97 -41.19
C ALA A 86 6.23 25.68 -42.34
N SER A 87 4.94 25.99 -42.15
CA SER A 87 4.10 26.74 -43.10
C SER A 87 3.28 27.82 -42.40
N ASP A 88 2.60 28.67 -43.18
CA ASP A 88 1.72 29.74 -42.68
C ASP A 88 0.34 29.64 -43.34
N PRO A 89 -0.77 29.90 -42.62
CA PRO A 89 -0.86 30.15 -41.18
C PRO A 89 -0.82 28.85 -40.36
N GLN A 90 -0.57 28.96 -39.05
CA GLN A 90 -0.74 27.87 -38.07
C GLN A 90 -1.33 28.42 -36.78
N TRP A 91 -1.99 27.58 -35.99
CA TRP A 91 -2.62 27.98 -34.74
C TRP A 91 -2.60 26.87 -33.69
N LEU A 92 -2.68 27.30 -32.42
CA LEU A 92 -2.97 26.46 -31.25
C LEU A 92 -4.12 27.10 -30.48
N GLN A 93 -5.10 26.29 -30.07
CA GLN A 93 -6.27 26.70 -29.30
C GLN A 93 -6.43 25.86 -28.04
N VAL A 94 -7.07 26.44 -27.02
CA VAL A 94 -7.44 25.79 -25.77
C VAL A 94 -8.94 25.92 -25.51
N ASP A 95 -9.57 24.86 -25.00
CA ASP A 95 -10.97 24.83 -24.56
C ASP A 95 -11.05 25.04 -23.04
N LEU A 96 -11.56 26.20 -22.61
CA LEU A 96 -11.70 26.53 -21.19
C LEU A 96 -12.82 25.71 -20.50
N GLY A 97 -13.67 25.04 -21.29
CA GLY A 97 -14.80 24.19 -20.88
C GLY A 97 -16.15 24.91 -20.84
N SER A 98 -16.13 26.24 -20.71
CA SER A 98 -17.29 27.14 -20.73
C SER A 98 -16.86 28.51 -21.23
N SER A 99 -17.79 29.38 -21.63
CA SER A 99 -17.43 30.73 -22.07
C SER A 99 -16.95 31.57 -20.88
N GLN A 100 -15.74 32.12 -20.99
CA GLN A 100 -15.08 32.85 -19.92
C GLN A 100 -14.61 34.23 -20.39
N SER A 101 -14.68 35.23 -19.51
CA SER A 101 -14.12 36.56 -19.75
C SER A 101 -12.60 36.55 -19.57
N ILE A 102 -11.85 36.84 -20.64
CA ILE A 102 -10.38 36.84 -20.62
C ILE A 102 -9.82 38.26 -20.56
N THR A 103 -8.77 38.46 -19.76
CA THR A 103 -8.17 39.77 -19.45
C THR A 103 -6.69 39.85 -19.80
N LYS A 104 -5.98 38.72 -19.82
CA LYS A 104 -4.54 38.64 -20.09
C LYS A 104 -4.20 37.31 -20.76
N VAL A 105 -3.28 37.33 -21.72
CA VAL A 105 -2.65 36.15 -22.30
C VAL A 105 -1.14 36.29 -22.16
N VAL A 106 -0.45 35.22 -21.78
CA VAL A 106 1.02 35.14 -21.81
C VAL A 106 1.42 34.03 -22.77
N LEU A 107 2.27 34.38 -23.73
CA LEU A 107 2.89 33.44 -24.68
C LEU A 107 4.36 33.29 -24.28
N ASN A 108 4.85 32.07 -24.14
CA ASN A 108 6.28 31.81 -23.97
C ASN A 108 6.84 31.11 -25.21
N TRP A 109 7.29 31.90 -26.18
CA TRP A 109 7.83 31.38 -27.44
C TRP A 109 9.22 30.76 -27.27
N GLU A 110 9.46 29.73 -28.06
CA GLU A 110 10.81 29.23 -28.36
C GLU A 110 11.50 30.12 -29.43
N THR A 111 12.65 29.70 -29.95
CA THR A 111 13.38 30.42 -31.01
C THR A 111 12.55 30.56 -32.29
N ALA A 112 11.67 29.59 -32.56
CA ALA A 112 10.76 29.58 -33.70
C ALA A 112 9.40 30.21 -33.34
N TYR A 113 9.27 31.53 -33.51
CA TYR A 113 8.12 32.31 -33.02
C TYR A 113 7.32 33.03 -34.12
N ALA A 114 6.12 33.53 -33.76
CA ALA A 114 5.28 34.33 -34.65
C ALA A 114 5.75 35.80 -34.77
N LYS A 115 6.10 36.23 -35.99
CA LYS A 115 6.30 37.66 -36.29
C LYS A 115 4.96 38.37 -36.49
N SER A 116 4.00 37.71 -37.14
CA SER A 116 2.60 38.18 -37.22
C SER A 116 1.66 37.13 -36.62
N PHE A 117 0.78 37.56 -35.73
CA PHE A 117 -0.25 36.69 -35.15
C PHE A 117 -1.44 37.48 -34.60
N GLN A 118 -2.52 36.75 -34.32
CA GLN A 118 -3.71 37.22 -33.62
C GLN A 118 -3.95 36.36 -32.37
N ILE A 119 -4.51 36.95 -31.31
CA ILE A 119 -5.23 36.16 -30.30
C ILE A 119 -6.71 36.26 -30.67
N GLN A 120 -7.40 35.12 -30.71
CA GLN A 120 -8.81 35.05 -31.08
C GLN A 120 -9.62 34.27 -30.04
N VAL A 121 -10.89 34.63 -29.89
CA VAL A 121 -11.87 33.94 -29.03
C VAL A 121 -13.04 33.41 -29.85
N SER A 122 -13.67 32.34 -29.36
CA SER A 122 -14.86 31.72 -29.96
C SER A 122 -15.67 30.97 -28.90
N ASP A 123 -16.99 30.92 -29.04
CA ASP A 123 -17.85 30.03 -28.22
C ASP A 123 -18.04 28.63 -28.84
N ASN A 124 -17.70 28.46 -30.13
CA ASN A 124 -18.05 27.29 -30.94
C ASN A 124 -16.87 26.72 -31.77
N ALA A 125 -15.64 27.17 -31.49
CA ALA A 125 -14.40 26.86 -32.21
C ALA A 125 -14.42 27.10 -33.74
N SER A 126 -15.47 27.74 -34.26
CA SER A 126 -15.75 27.84 -35.71
C SER A 126 -15.82 29.30 -36.18
N THR A 127 -16.50 30.15 -35.41
CA THR A 127 -16.58 31.60 -35.61
C THR A 127 -15.61 32.29 -34.66
N TRP A 128 -14.60 32.98 -35.19
CA TRP A 128 -13.48 33.50 -34.40
C TRP A 128 -13.40 35.03 -34.47
N ASN A 129 -13.34 35.67 -33.29
CA ASN A 129 -13.18 37.10 -33.14
C ASN A 129 -11.77 37.43 -32.63
N SER A 130 -11.00 38.24 -33.34
CA SER A 130 -9.66 38.66 -32.90
C SER A 130 -9.74 39.71 -31.79
N VAL A 131 -9.19 39.37 -30.61
CA VAL A 131 -9.09 40.24 -29.42
C VAL A 131 -7.72 40.90 -29.28
N TYR A 132 -6.73 40.43 -30.05
CA TYR A 132 -5.41 41.05 -30.22
C TYR A 132 -4.88 40.74 -31.62
N SER A 133 -4.01 41.60 -32.16
CA SER A 133 -3.29 41.36 -33.43
C SER A 133 -2.00 42.15 -33.48
N THR A 134 -0.94 41.56 -34.04
CA THR A 134 0.34 42.21 -34.29
C THR A 134 1.01 41.69 -35.56
N THR A 135 1.85 42.52 -36.17
CA THR A 135 2.74 42.18 -37.30
C THR A 135 4.24 42.34 -36.96
N THR A 136 4.53 42.66 -35.69
CA THR A 136 5.87 42.88 -35.16
C THR A 136 6.06 42.17 -33.81
N GLY A 137 5.61 40.91 -33.72
CA GLY A 137 5.95 40.01 -32.62
C GLY A 137 7.47 39.85 -32.48
N ALA A 138 7.95 39.70 -31.25
CA ALA A 138 9.37 39.74 -30.90
C ALA A 138 9.93 38.41 -30.37
N GLY A 139 9.09 37.40 -30.17
CA GLY A 139 9.47 36.12 -29.55
C GLY A 139 9.65 36.23 -28.03
N GLY A 140 10.24 35.19 -27.44
CA GLY A 140 10.39 35.04 -25.99
C GLY A 140 9.06 35.09 -25.24
N THR A 141 9.09 35.51 -23.98
CA THR A 141 7.88 35.65 -23.15
C THR A 141 7.17 36.98 -23.44
N GLN A 142 5.98 36.91 -24.03
CA GLN A 142 5.14 38.06 -24.36
C GLN A 142 3.86 38.06 -23.50
N THR A 143 3.73 39.04 -22.60
CA THR A 143 2.47 39.30 -21.87
C THR A 143 1.61 40.29 -22.65
N LEU A 144 0.37 39.90 -22.93
CA LEU A 144 -0.61 40.62 -23.73
C LEU A 144 -1.85 40.90 -22.87
N ASN A 145 -2.15 42.17 -22.63
CA ASN A 145 -3.46 42.55 -22.08
C ASN A 145 -4.49 42.46 -23.20
N VAL A 146 -5.57 41.73 -22.98
CA VAL A 146 -6.62 41.47 -23.97
C VAL A 146 -7.99 41.67 -23.33
N THR A 147 -9.05 41.79 -24.12
CA THR A 147 -10.41 41.81 -23.60
C THR A 147 -11.33 41.08 -24.56
N GLY A 148 -12.00 40.04 -24.05
CA GLY A 148 -12.91 39.23 -24.83
C GLY A 148 -13.66 38.24 -23.96
N THR A 149 -14.59 37.51 -24.58
CA THR A 149 -15.31 36.42 -23.93
C THR A 149 -15.45 35.30 -24.96
N GLY A 150 -15.24 34.06 -24.51
CA GLY A 150 -15.30 32.88 -25.36
C GLY A 150 -14.97 31.61 -24.59
N ARG A 151 -15.45 30.47 -25.07
CA ARG A 151 -15.09 29.13 -24.54
C ARG A 151 -13.71 28.69 -25.03
N TYR A 152 -13.40 28.99 -26.28
CA TYR A 152 -12.16 28.66 -26.94
C TYR A 152 -11.32 29.91 -27.12
N VAL A 153 -10.02 29.81 -26.85
CA VAL A 153 -9.05 30.89 -27.07
C VAL A 153 -7.89 30.33 -27.86
N ARG A 154 -7.43 31.05 -28.89
CA ARG A 154 -6.33 30.59 -29.75
C ARG A 154 -5.33 31.67 -30.09
N VAL A 155 -4.08 31.24 -30.26
CA VAL A 155 -3.04 32.01 -30.96
C VAL A 155 -3.05 31.57 -32.42
N TYR A 156 -3.25 32.52 -33.33
CA TYR A 156 -3.36 32.31 -34.78
C TYR A 156 -2.20 33.04 -35.47
N GLY A 157 -1.13 32.31 -35.76
CA GLY A 157 0.06 32.79 -36.43
C GLY A 157 -0.13 32.91 -37.93
N THR A 158 0.26 34.05 -38.50
CA THR A 158 0.08 34.37 -39.93
C THR A 158 1.38 34.64 -40.68
N VAL A 159 2.48 34.97 -39.97
CA VAL A 159 3.84 35.04 -40.53
C VAL A 159 4.86 34.62 -39.46
N ARG A 160 5.68 33.62 -39.75
CA ARG A 160 6.79 33.17 -38.88
C ARG A 160 7.97 34.14 -38.89
N ALA A 161 8.70 34.19 -37.79
CA ALA A 161 9.92 35.00 -37.67
C ALA A 161 11.19 34.29 -38.19
N THR A 162 11.12 32.98 -38.39
CA THR A 162 12.23 32.13 -38.87
C THR A 162 11.74 31.21 -40.00
N GLN A 163 12.63 30.40 -40.58
CA GLN A 163 12.26 29.38 -41.56
C GLN A 163 11.48 28.19 -40.97
N TRP A 164 11.58 27.97 -39.66
CA TRP A 164 10.93 26.88 -38.91
C TRP A 164 9.46 27.21 -38.61
N GLY A 165 8.74 26.31 -37.96
CA GLY A 165 7.33 26.48 -37.57
C GLY A 165 7.08 27.53 -36.48
N TYR A 166 5.97 27.37 -35.78
CA TYR A 166 5.62 28.08 -34.55
C TYR A 166 5.84 27.14 -33.36
N SER A 167 6.51 27.60 -32.31
CA SER A 167 6.97 26.76 -31.19
C SER A 167 6.74 27.52 -29.87
N LEU A 168 5.90 26.97 -28.99
CA LEU A 168 5.45 27.57 -27.73
C LEU A 168 5.66 26.61 -26.57
N TRP A 169 6.47 27.02 -25.58
CA TRP A 169 6.57 26.34 -24.29
C TRP A 169 5.29 26.51 -23.47
N GLU A 170 4.68 27.70 -23.49
CA GLU A 170 3.46 27.97 -22.68
C GLU A 170 2.51 28.96 -23.38
N PHE A 171 1.20 28.71 -23.25
CA PHE A 171 0.07 29.52 -23.72
C PHE A 171 -0.95 29.71 -22.58
N GLN A 172 -0.66 30.71 -21.75
CA GLN A 172 -1.40 30.97 -20.52
C GLN A 172 -2.51 32.00 -20.74
N VAL A 173 -3.77 31.62 -20.52
CA VAL A 173 -4.95 32.47 -20.66
C VAL A 173 -5.53 32.76 -19.30
N TYR A 174 -5.74 34.02 -18.94
CA TYR A 174 -6.16 34.45 -17.60
C TYR A 174 -7.48 35.24 -17.59
N GLY A 175 -8.25 35.14 -16.50
CA GLY A 175 -9.53 35.83 -16.31
C GLY A 175 -10.16 35.65 -14.92
N GLY A 176 -11.47 35.88 -14.82
CA GLY A 176 -12.28 35.78 -13.59
C GLY A 176 -12.86 37.12 -13.12
N SER A 177 -13.97 37.17 -12.35
CA SER A 177 -14.92 36.11 -12.01
C SER A 177 -16.34 36.70 -11.93
N GLY A 178 -17.37 35.94 -12.33
CA GLY A 178 -18.76 36.37 -12.35
C GLY A 178 -19.58 35.59 -11.32
N ASP A 179 -20.14 36.30 -10.32
CA ASP A 179 -20.79 35.70 -9.15
C ASP A 179 -22.22 35.20 -9.46
N SER A 180 -22.69 34.20 -8.70
CA SER A 180 -23.92 33.46 -8.95
C SER A 180 -25.06 33.86 -7.99
N GLY A 181 -26.03 34.67 -8.48
CA GLY A 181 -27.26 34.95 -7.73
C GLY A 181 -28.29 35.77 -8.52
N GLY A 182 -29.57 35.38 -8.45
CA GLY A 182 -30.63 36.07 -9.21
C GLY A 182 -32.02 35.40 -9.16
N THR A 183 -32.71 35.57 -8.04
CA THR A 183 -34.15 35.32 -7.77
C THR A 183 -35.11 35.16 -8.97
N GLY A 184 -36.03 34.19 -8.90
CA GLY A 184 -37.11 33.99 -9.88
C GLY A 184 -38.29 34.98 -9.78
N GLY A 185 -39.10 35.06 -10.83
CA GLY A 185 -40.31 35.89 -10.96
C GLY A 185 -41.27 35.34 -12.05
N THR A 186 -42.53 35.76 -12.07
CA THR A 186 -43.62 35.07 -12.79
C THR A 186 -44.25 35.84 -13.96
N GLY A 187 -44.58 35.12 -15.04
CA GLY A 187 -45.79 35.34 -15.86
C GLY A 187 -45.64 36.01 -17.25
N GLY A 188 -46.54 35.65 -18.19
CA GLY A 188 -46.98 36.58 -19.25
C GLY A 188 -46.82 36.19 -20.74
N THR A 189 -47.65 35.28 -21.25
CA THR A 189 -48.32 35.33 -22.58
C THR A 189 -47.56 35.70 -23.89
N GLY A 190 -47.51 34.74 -24.83
CA GLY A 190 -47.98 34.94 -26.23
C GLY A 190 -46.95 34.98 -27.39
N GLY A 191 -47.29 34.36 -28.54
CA GLY A 191 -46.76 34.78 -29.86
C GLY A 191 -45.95 33.78 -30.72
N SER A 192 -46.57 32.67 -31.15
CA SER A 192 -46.22 31.82 -32.33
C SER A 192 -45.10 32.26 -33.31
N GLY A 193 -44.12 31.39 -33.60
CA GLY A 193 -43.43 31.39 -34.90
C GLY A 193 -42.08 30.62 -35.03
N GLY A 194 -42.10 29.43 -35.65
CA GLY A 194 -40.93 28.82 -36.33
C GLY A 194 -39.78 28.28 -35.47
N THR A 195 -39.81 26.99 -35.13
CA THR A 195 -38.80 26.36 -34.25
C THR A 195 -37.78 25.47 -34.98
N THR A 196 -36.51 25.90 -35.04
CA THR A 196 -35.35 25.00 -34.96
C THR A 196 -34.78 25.11 -33.55
N GLY A 197 -35.35 24.34 -32.61
CA GLY A 197 -35.01 24.44 -31.20
C GLY A 197 -33.61 23.88 -30.88
N PRO A 198 -32.98 24.32 -29.76
CA PRO A 198 -31.81 23.64 -29.23
C PRO A 198 -32.18 22.20 -28.81
N PRO A 199 -31.22 21.26 -28.77
CA PRO A 199 -31.47 19.91 -28.31
C PRO A 199 -31.89 19.90 -26.83
N PRO A 200 -32.71 18.91 -26.39
CA PRO A 200 -33.18 18.84 -25.01
C PRO A 200 -32.00 18.66 -24.04
N ALA A 201 -32.01 19.44 -22.96
CA ALA A 201 -30.85 19.71 -22.08
C ALA A 201 -30.34 18.54 -21.22
N ASN A 202 -30.79 17.31 -21.47
CA ASN A 202 -30.65 16.17 -20.57
C ASN A 202 -29.86 14.99 -21.16
N CYS A 203 -29.15 15.15 -22.29
CA CYS A 203 -28.46 14.03 -22.94
C CYS A 203 -27.03 13.84 -22.39
N GLY A 204 -26.69 12.63 -21.95
CA GLY A 204 -25.37 12.28 -21.42
C GLY A 204 -24.33 12.04 -22.51
N THR A 205 -23.04 12.00 -22.13
CA THR A 205 -21.89 11.90 -23.05
C THR A 205 -21.31 10.49 -23.18
N THR A 206 -21.68 9.55 -22.31
CA THR A 206 -21.22 8.15 -22.35
C THR A 206 -22.08 7.31 -23.31
N THR A 207 -21.43 6.53 -24.17
CA THR A 207 -22.11 5.59 -25.08
C THR A 207 -22.65 4.37 -24.34
N ALA A 208 -23.90 3.98 -24.63
CA ALA A 208 -24.49 2.72 -24.17
C ALA A 208 -24.06 1.50 -25.03
N ALA A 209 -23.33 1.73 -26.12
CA ALA A 209 -22.99 0.73 -27.13
C ALA A 209 -21.58 0.11 -27.02
N LEU A 210 -20.73 0.61 -26.11
CA LEU A 210 -19.34 0.16 -25.99
C LEU A 210 -19.24 -1.36 -25.74
N ASN A 211 -18.47 -2.05 -26.59
CA ASN A 211 -18.22 -3.49 -26.58
C ASN A 211 -19.50 -4.36 -26.57
N LYS A 212 -20.60 -3.86 -27.14
CA LYS A 212 -21.86 -4.58 -27.33
C LYS A 212 -21.86 -5.41 -28.60
N LEU A 213 -22.79 -6.37 -28.70
CA LEU A 213 -22.92 -7.23 -29.88
C LEU A 213 -23.40 -6.43 -31.10
N ALA A 214 -22.54 -6.32 -32.10
CA ALA A 214 -22.80 -5.58 -33.33
C ALA A 214 -22.97 -6.49 -34.54
N THR A 215 -23.82 -6.09 -35.48
CA THR A 215 -24.06 -6.79 -36.76
C THR A 215 -24.26 -5.78 -37.89
N ALA A 216 -23.99 -6.16 -39.13
CA ALA A 216 -24.12 -5.28 -40.29
C ALA A 216 -24.70 -6.02 -41.51
N SER A 217 -25.19 -5.29 -42.50
CA SER A 217 -25.64 -5.84 -43.79
C SER A 217 -24.50 -6.47 -44.61
N SER A 218 -23.28 -5.97 -44.42
CA SER A 218 -22.05 -6.54 -44.97
C SER A 218 -20.82 -5.97 -44.23
N THR A 219 -19.66 -6.56 -44.52
CA THR A 219 -18.33 -6.05 -44.14
C THR A 219 -17.47 -6.02 -45.40
N GLU A 220 -16.69 -4.96 -45.60
CA GLU A 220 -15.77 -4.81 -46.75
C GLU A 220 -14.74 -5.95 -46.79
N ASN A 221 -14.20 -6.33 -45.62
CA ASN A 221 -13.31 -7.46 -45.43
C ASN A 221 -13.29 -7.88 -43.94
N ALA A 222 -12.59 -8.97 -43.61
CA ALA A 222 -12.52 -9.49 -42.24
C ALA A 222 -11.83 -8.57 -41.23
N GLY A 223 -11.02 -7.59 -41.69
CA GLY A 223 -10.35 -6.59 -40.86
C GLY A 223 -11.21 -5.35 -40.55
N THR A 224 -12.44 -5.27 -41.06
CA THR A 224 -13.38 -4.16 -40.81
C THR A 224 -14.76 -4.64 -40.31
N PRO A 225 -14.81 -5.44 -39.22
CA PRO A 225 -16.03 -6.07 -38.72
C PRO A 225 -17.01 -5.07 -38.08
N ALA A 226 -18.28 -5.46 -37.95
CA ALA A 226 -19.32 -4.61 -37.34
C ALA A 226 -19.00 -4.17 -35.90
N SER A 227 -18.25 -4.97 -35.13
CA SER A 227 -17.83 -4.64 -33.76
C SER A 227 -16.82 -3.50 -33.70
N ALA A 228 -16.05 -3.28 -34.76
CA ALA A 228 -14.97 -2.29 -34.82
C ALA A 228 -15.45 -0.84 -35.00
N ALA A 229 -16.76 -0.60 -34.84
CA ALA A 229 -17.36 0.74 -34.74
C ALA A 229 -18.13 0.92 -33.42
N PHE A 230 -17.86 0.05 -32.43
CA PHE A 230 -18.42 0.10 -31.08
C PHE A 230 -17.39 -0.35 -30.02
N ASP A 231 -16.10 -0.46 -30.38
CA ASP A 231 -15.04 -0.95 -29.48
C ASP A 231 -14.37 0.17 -28.68
N GLY A 232 -14.66 1.43 -29.01
CA GLY A 232 -14.10 2.63 -28.38
C GLY A 232 -12.69 3.00 -28.85
N ASN A 233 -12.14 2.28 -29.84
CA ASN A 233 -10.81 2.51 -30.39
C ASN A 233 -10.93 3.21 -31.75
N THR A 234 -10.66 4.52 -31.79
CA THR A 234 -10.74 5.31 -33.04
C THR A 234 -9.66 4.96 -34.08
N GLY A 235 -8.83 3.95 -33.85
CA GLY A 235 -7.94 3.34 -34.85
C GLY A 235 -8.54 2.13 -35.58
N THR A 236 -9.65 1.57 -35.11
CA THR A 236 -10.41 0.49 -35.76
C THR A 236 -11.71 1.02 -36.37
N ARG A 237 -12.29 0.32 -37.36
CA ARG A 237 -13.55 0.74 -38.02
C ARG A 237 -14.36 -0.41 -38.59
N TRP A 238 -15.67 -0.21 -38.71
CA TRP A 238 -16.50 -0.96 -39.65
C TRP A 238 -16.48 -0.31 -41.04
N SER A 239 -16.40 -1.13 -42.09
CA SER A 239 -16.65 -0.73 -43.49
C SER A 239 -17.71 -1.64 -44.10
N SER A 240 -18.64 -1.12 -44.89
CA SER A 240 -19.58 -1.91 -45.72
C SER A 240 -19.03 -2.23 -47.11
N ALA A 241 -19.64 -3.19 -47.80
CA ALA A 241 -19.53 -3.32 -49.25
C ALA A 241 -20.07 -2.06 -49.98
N ALA A 242 -19.61 -1.82 -51.20
CA ALA A 242 -19.91 -0.63 -52.01
C ALA A 242 -21.29 -0.64 -52.70
N ALA A 243 -22.35 -0.93 -51.94
CA ALA A 243 -23.75 -0.94 -52.39
C ALA A 243 -24.64 0.03 -51.57
N ASP A 244 -25.86 0.28 -52.06
CA ASP A 244 -26.94 0.95 -51.33
C ASP A 244 -28.22 0.09 -51.38
N PRO A 245 -29.03 0.03 -50.30
CA PRO A 245 -28.75 0.51 -48.94
C PRO A 245 -27.75 -0.40 -48.20
N GLN A 246 -27.21 0.07 -47.08
CA GLN A 246 -26.43 -0.73 -46.12
C GLN A 246 -26.78 -0.31 -44.68
N TRP A 247 -26.50 -1.16 -43.69
CA TRP A 247 -26.75 -0.85 -42.29
C TRP A 247 -25.71 -1.45 -41.35
N LEU A 248 -25.53 -0.78 -40.20
CA LEU A 248 -24.76 -1.20 -39.05
C LEU A 248 -25.65 -1.06 -37.81
N GLN A 249 -25.75 -2.10 -36.98
CA GLN A 249 -26.58 -2.11 -35.79
C GLN A 249 -25.88 -2.71 -34.57
N VAL A 250 -26.33 -2.30 -33.39
CA VAL A 250 -25.88 -2.81 -32.08
C VAL A 250 -27.06 -3.28 -31.24
N ASP A 251 -26.86 -4.36 -30.49
CA ASP A 251 -27.76 -4.84 -29.43
C ASP A 251 -27.28 -4.30 -28.08
N LEU A 252 -28.01 -3.34 -27.51
CA LEU A 252 -27.69 -2.75 -26.20
C LEU A 252 -27.87 -3.75 -25.04
N GLY A 253 -28.52 -4.90 -25.29
CA GLY A 253 -28.80 -6.00 -24.36
C GLY A 253 -30.19 -5.94 -23.73
N SER A 254 -30.74 -4.73 -23.60
CA SER A 254 -32.08 -4.43 -23.07
C SER A 254 -32.62 -3.16 -23.74
N SER A 255 -33.92 -2.90 -23.65
CA SER A 255 -34.49 -1.67 -24.22
C SER A 255 -34.11 -0.45 -23.36
N GLN A 256 -33.51 0.56 -23.99
CA GLN A 256 -32.92 1.71 -23.32
C GLN A 256 -33.53 3.03 -23.81
N SER A 257 -33.57 4.03 -22.93
CA SER A 257 -33.96 5.40 -23.29
C SER A 257 -32.80 6.10 -23.99
N ILE A 258 -32.97 6.41 -25.27
CA ILE A 258 -31.94 7.02 -26.13
C ILE A 258 -32.27 8.50 -26.31
N CYS A 259 -31.26 9.37 -26.17
CA CYS A 259 -31.39 10.83 -26.34
C CYS A 259 -30.61 11.40 -27.54
N GLY A 260 -29.81 10.56 -28.20
CA GLY A 260 -29.11 10.90 -29.43
C GLY A 260 -28.11 9.83 -29.85
N VAL A 261 -27.36 10.11 -30.91
CA VAL A 261 -26.20 9.32 -31.34
C VAL A 261 -25.08 10.23 -31.84
N THR A 262 -23.86 9.71 -31.86
CA THR A 262 -22.72 10.32 -32.55
C THR A 262 -22.12 9.31 -33.52
N LEU A 263 -22.13 9.64 -34.80
CA LEU A 263 -21.48 8.90 -35.88
C LEU A 263 -20.11 9.51 -36.14
N ASN A 264 -19.03 8.73 -35.99
CA ASN A 264 -17.69 9.16 -36.36
C ASN A 264 -17.29 8.51 -37.69
N TRP A 265 -17.64 9.16 -38.80
CA TRP A 265 -17.38 8.65 -40.14
C TRP A 265 -15.91 8.73 -40.54
N GLU A 266 -15.52 7.78 -41.38
CA GLU A 266 -14.32 7.87 -42.23
C GLU A 266 -14.64 8.71 -43.49
N ALA A 267 -13.70 8.88 -44.44
CA ALA A 267 -13.95 9.63 -45.66
C ALA A 267 -15.07 9.02 -46.53
N ALA A 268 -15.37 7.72 -46.40
CA ALA A 268 -16.52 7.07 -47.02
C ALA A 268 -17.78 7.09 -46.11
N TYR A 269 -18.57 8.17 -46.21
CA TYR A 269 -19.73 8.43 -45.34
C TYR A 269 -21.09 8.37 -46.06
N GLY A 270 -22.17 8.28 -45.27
CA GLY A 270 -23.54 8.34 -45.76
C GLY A 270 -24.02 9.76 -46.03
N LYS A 271 -24.38 10.07 -47.29
CA LYS A 271 -24.99 11.35 -47.65
C LYS A 271 -26.49 11.38 -47.33
N SER A 272 -27.17 10.26 -47.49
CA SER A 272 -28.53 10.03 -47.00
C SER A 272 -28.55 8.78 -46.13
N PHE A 273 -29.08 8.92 -44.91
CA PHE A 273 -29.20 7.83 -43.96
C PHE A 273 -30.29 8.10 -42.92
N GLN A 274 -30.67 7.05 -42.22
CA GLN A 274 -31.61 7.08 -41.11
C GLN A 274 -30.96 6.47 -39.87
N ILE A 275 -31.30 6.99 -38.69
CA ILE A 275 -31.13 6.26 -37.43
C ILE A 275 -32.46 5.62 -37.09
N GLN A 276 -32.44 4.33 -36.78
CA GLN A 276 -33.63 3.55 -36.48
C GLN A 276 -33.44 2.78 -35.17
N VAL A 277 -34.52 2.59 -34.42
CA VAL A 277 -34.56 1.78 -33.19
C VAL A 277 -35.53 0.61 -33.32
N SER A 278 -35.30 -0.44 -32.55
CA SER A 278 -36.16 -1.63 -32.47
C SER A 278 -36.04 -2.31 -31.11
N ASP A 279 -37.09 -2.96 -30.62
CA ASP A 279 -37.00 -3.86 -29.45
C ASP A 279 -36.67 -5.31 -29.82
N ASN A 280 -36.80 -5.68 -31.11
CA ASN A 280 -36.78 -7.08 -31.57
C ASN A 280 -35.94 -7.32 -32.85
N ALA A 281 -35.11 -6.33 -33.24
CA ALA A 281 -34.31 -6.29 -34.46
C ALA A 281 -35.06 -6.52 -35.80
N SER A 282 -36.40 -6.59 -35.77
CA SER A 282 -37.24 -7.01 -36.90
C SER A 282 -38.19 -5.90 -37.34
N THR A 283 -38.82 -5.23 -36.38
CA THR A 283 -39.70 -4.07 -36.59
C THR A 283 -38.93 -2.80 -36.22
N TRP A 284 -38.74 -1.89 -37.17
CA TRP A 284 -37.84 -0.74 -37.03
C TRP A 284 -38.57 0.59 -37.14
N ASN A 285 -38.35 1.49 -36.19
CA ASN A 285 -38.88 2.85 -36.16
C ASN A 285 -37.77 3.84 -36.49
N THR A 286 -37.94 4.67 -37.52
CA THR A 286 -37.01 5.75 -37.84
C THR A 286 -37.16 6.91 -36.86
N VAL A 287 -36.06 7.28 -36.20
CA VAL A 287 -36.00 8.32 -35.14
C VAL A 287 -35.19 9.55 -35.56
N TYR A 288 -34.34 9.39 -36.57
CA TYR A 288 -33.69 10.51 -37.28
C TYR A 288 -33.51 10.14 -38.76
N SER A 289 -33.55 11.12 -39.65
CA SER A 289 -33.40 10.94 -41.10
C SER A 289 -32.77 12.19 -41.72
N THR A 290 -31.75 12.02 -42.56
CA THR A 290 -31.13 13.09 -43.33
C THR A 290 -30.91 12.68 -44.78
N THR A 291 -30.92 13.66 -45.69
CA THR A 291 -30.48 13.53 -47.10
C THR A 291 -29.27 14.41 -47.42
N ALA A 292 -28.67 15.01 -46.38
CA ALA A 292 -27.51 15.90 -46.45
C ALA A 292 -26.60 15.67 -45.24
N GLY A 293 -26.25 14.39 -44.97
CA GLY A 293 -25.17 14.04 -44.05
C GLY A 293 -23.85 14.68 -44.49
N ALA A 294 -23.04 15.10 -43.52
CA ALA A 294 -21.84 15.89 -43.74
C ALA A 294 -20.53 15.05 -43.73
N GLY A 295 -20.54 13.87 -43.10
CA GLY A 295 -19.31 13.12 -42.83
C GLY A 295 -18.52 13.69 -41.65
N GLY A 296 -17.39 13.07 -41.32
CA GLY A 296 -16.66 13.34 -40.09
C GLY A 296 -17.49 12.95 -38.85
N THR A 297 -17.39 13.72 -37.77
CA THR A 297 -18.13 13.43 -36.53
C THR A 297 -19.50 14.15 -36.51
N GLU A 298 -20.57 13.42 -36.82
CA GLU A 298 -21.94 13.93 -36.83
C GLU A 298 -22.70 13.51 -35.56
N THR A 299 -23.22 14.47 -34.77
CA THR A 299 -24.05 14.19 -33.58
C THR A 299 -25.50 14.58 -33.83
N HIS A 300 -26.44 13.70 -33.49
CA HIS A 300 -27.87 13.84 -33.76
C HIS A 300 -28.68 13.51 -32.51
N ASN A 301 -29.33 14.53 -31.94
CA ASN A 301 -30.12 14.39 -30.71
C ASN A 301 -31.60 14.16 -31.04
N PHE A 302 -32.19 13.13 -30.46
CA PHE A 302 -33.59 12.72 -30.62
C PHE A 302 -34.00 11.87 -29.40
N THR A 303 -35.27 11.88 -29.00
CA THR A 303 -35.73 11.02 -27.89
C THR A 303 -36.42 9.77 -28.42
N ALA A 304 -35.93 8.60 -28.00
CA ALA A 304 -36.42 7.30 -28.44
C ALA A 304 -36.29 6.23 -27.34
N THR A 305 -36.86 5.06 -27.57
CA THR A 305 -36.65 3.87 -26.75
C THR A 305 -36.49 2.65 -27.65
N GLY A 306 -35.56 1.76 -27.33
CA GLY A 306 -35.30 0.54 -28.09
C GLY A 306 -34.12 -0.25 -27.55
N ARG A 307 -34.08 -1.56 -27.85
CA ARG A 307 -32.97 -2.46 -27.52
C ARG A 307 -31.87 -2.44 -28.57
N TYR A 308 -32.27 -2.32 -29.83
CA TYR A 308 -31.38 -2.28 -30.98
C TYR A 308 -31.40 -0.89 -31.57
N VAL A 309 -30.22 -0.38 -31.95
CA VAL A 309 -30.08 0.88 -32.69
C VAL A 309 -29.27 0.61 -33.93
N ARG A 310 -29.66 1.19 -35.06
CA ARG A 310 -28.92 1.07 -36.32
C ARG A 310 -28.83 2.37 -37.11
N MET A 311 -27.71 2.53 -37.78
CA MET A 311 -27.56 3.43 -38.93
C MET A 311 -28.01 2.63 -40.16
N TYR A 312 -28.94 3.19 -40.93
CA TYR A 312 -29.47 2.63 -42.17
C TYR A 312 -29.22 3.63 -43.30
N GLY A 313 -28.14 3.41 -44.04
CA GLY A 313 -27.69 4.24 -45.14
C GLY A 313 -28.44 3.95 -46.44
N THR A 314 -28.86 5.00 -47.15
CA THR A 314 -29.64 4.89 -48.39
C THR A 314 -28.99 5.55 -49.60
N VAL A 315 -28.09 6.53 -49.42
CA VAL A 315 -27.25 7.10 -50.49
C VAL A 315 -25.88 7.48 -49.91
N ARG A 316 -24.79 7.01 -50.53
CA ARG A 316 -23.41 7.35 -50.11
C ARG A 316 -22.93 8.69 -50.66
N ALA A 317 -21.92 9.26 -50.00
CA ALA A 317 -21.24 10.47 -50.46
C ALA A 317 -20.11 10.19 -51.47
N THR A 318 -19.58 8.96 -51.50
CA THR A 318 -18.45 8.54 -52.33
C THR A 318 -18.76 7.24 -53.10
N GLN A 319 -17.81 6.77 -53.92
CA GLN A 319 -17.92 5.49 -54.63
C GLN A 319 -17.69 4.24 -53.75
N TYR A 320 -17.19 4.41 -52.52
CA TYR A 320 -16.82 3.33 -51.60
C TYR A 320 -18.03 2.88 -50.75
N GLY A 321 -17.84 2.11 -49.68
CA GLY A 321 -18.92 1.73 -48.76
C GLY A 321 -19.40 2.86 -47.84
N TYR A 322 -20.09 2.47 -46.77
CA TYR A 322 -20.26 3.26 -45.55
C TYR A 322 -19.17 2.83 -44.55
N SER A 323 -18.53 3.77 -43.88
CA SER A 323 -17.30 3.51 -43.10
C SER A 323 -17.31 4.36 -41.82
N LEU A 324 -17.29 3.71 -40.65
CA LEU A 324 -17.46 4.33 -39.32
C LEU A 324 -16.33 3.88 -38.38
N TRP A 325 -15.56 4.84 -37.87
CA TRP A 325 -14.56 4.62 -36.81
C TRP A 325 -15.21 4.41 -35.44
N GLU A 326 -16.41 4.95 -35.20
CA GLU A 326 -17.21 4.71 -33.99
C GLU A 326 -18.67 5.13 -34.22
N PHE A 327 -19.62 4.46 -33.57
CA PHE A 327 -21.06 4.77 -33.59
C PHE A 327 -21.63 4.77 -32.17
N THR A 328 -21.50 5.92 -31.52
CA THR A 328 -21.89 6.14 -30.12
C THR A 328 -23.40 6.33 -29.97
N ILE A 329 -24.00 5.71 -28.94
CA ILE A 329 -25.44 5.78 -28.62
C ILE A 329 -25.63 6.47 -27.26
N LEU A 330 -26.26 7.65 -27.24
CA LEU A 330 -26.34 8.51 -26.05
C LEU A 330 -27.63 8.26 -25.25
N THR A 331 -27.55 8.32 -23.92
CA THR A 331 -28.67 8.10 -22.99
C THR A 331 -28.82 9.28 -22.00
N PRO A 332 -30.02 9.57 -21.44
CA PRO A 332 -30.21 10.74 -20.58
C PRO A 332 -29.34 10.76 -19.32
N GLY A 333 -28.72 11.91 -19.04
CA GLY A 333 -27.90 12.14 -17.85
C GLY A 333 -28.74 12.51 -16.63
N GLY A 334 -28.53 11.80 -15.51
CA GLY A 334 -29.13 12.09 -14.22
C GLY A 334 -28.09 12.02 -13.09
N ASN A 335 -28.31 12.79 -12.02
CA ASN A 335 -27.43 12.83 -10.84
C ASN A 335 -27.47 11.46 -10.11
N PRO A 336 -26.35 10.93 -9.57
CA PRO A 336 -26.27 9.51 -9.22
C PRO A 336 -26.95 9.19 -7.87
N THR A 337 -28.23 8.83 -7.92
CA THR A 337 -28.78 7.86 -6.96
C THR A 337 -28.28 6.47 -7.40
N THR A 338 -27.14 6.04 -6.84
CA THR A 338 -26.40 4.84 -7.26
C THR A 338 -27.25 3.57 -7.30
N PRO A 339 -27.48 2.97 -8.49
CA PRO A 339 -27.51 1.52 -8.59
C PRO A 339 -26.09 0.99 -8.35
N PRO A 340 -25.90 -0.21 -7.78
CA PRO A 340 -24.59 -0.83 -7.75
C PRO A 340 -24.15 -1.25 -9.17
N PRO A 341 -22.86 -1.50 -9.43
CA PRO A 341 -22.34 -1.69 -10.78
C PRO A 341 -22.91 -2.96 -11.45
N SER A 342 -23.87 -2.77 -12.36
CA SER A 342 -24.45 -3.86 -13.14
C SER A 342 -23.49 -4.34 -14.22
N GLY A 343 -22.84 -5.48 -13.98
CA GLY A 343 -22.24 -6.28 -15.03
C GLY A 343 -23.23 -6.63 -16.14
N GLY A 344 -22.72 -6.87 -17.36
CA GLY A 344 -23.53 -6.95 -18.57
C GLY A 344 -24.60 -8.05 -18.55
N ASN A 345 -25.88 -7.63 -18.64
CA ASN A 345 -27.07 -8.46 -18.85
C ASN A 345 -27.36 -9.57 -17.81
N GLY A 346 -26.57 -9.68 -16.74
CA GLY A 346 -26.84 -10.58 -15.62
C GLY A 346 -27.85 -9.98 -14.64
N ASN A 347 -28.88 -10.74 -14.28
CA ASN A 347 -29.56 -10.50 -13.01
C ASN A 347 -28.62 -11.00 -11.90
N CYS A 348 -27.92 -10.08 -11.23
CA CYS A 348 -26.91 -10.37 -10.21
C CYS A 348 -27.46 -10.08 -8.79
N PRO A 349 -28.40 -10.87 -8.23
CA PRO A 349 -29.03 -10.59 -6.93
C PRO A 349 -28.08 -10.67 -5.71
N TRP A 350 -26.84 -11.11 -5.93
CA TRP A 350 -25.75 -11.04 -4.94
C TRP A 350 -25.13 -9.65 -4.82
N VAL A 351 -25.33 -8.74 -5.77
CA VAL A 351 -24.74 -7.39 -5.74
C VAL A 351 -25.61 -6.44 -4.91
N GLY A 352 -25.00 -5.67 -4.01
CA GLY A 352 -25.67 -4.74 -3.08
C GLY A 352 -26.50 -5.43 -1.99
N SER A 353 -26.45 -6.76 -1.90
CA SER A 353 -27.28 -7.56 -1.00
C SER A 353 -26.75 -7.62 0.42
N THR A 354 -27.62 -7.41 1.42
CA THR A 354 -27.31 -7.58 2.85
C THR A 354 -27.38 -9.03 3.35
N ALA A 355 -27.62 -10.00 2.45
CA ALA A 355 -27.54 -11.42 2.80
C ALA A 355 -26.11 -11.82 3.20
N PRO A 356 -25.92 -12.80 4.12
CA PRO A 356 -24.58 -13.27 4.49
C PRO A 356 -23.77 -13.71 3.28
N ILE A 357 -22.45 -13.45 3.28
CA ILE A 357 -21.60 -13.66 2.09
C ILE A 357 -21.66 -15.10 1.57
N ALA A 358 -21.69 -16.11 2.44
CA ALA A 358 -21.87 -17.51 2.03
C ALA A 358 -23.13 -17.75 1.17
N THR A 359 -24.22 -16.99 1.39
CA THR A 359 -25.43 -17.04 0.55
C THR A 359 -25.20 -16.37 -0.80
N ARG A 360 -24.54 -15.21 -0.82
CA ARG A 360 -24.20 -14.44 -2.05
C ARG A 360 -23.23 -15.23 -2.95
N VAL A 361 -22.22 -15.86 -2.35
CA VAL A 361 -21.29 -16.80 -3.01
C VAL A 361 -22.04 -18.01 -3.56
N ALA A 362 -22.93 -18.65 -2.79
CA ALA A 362 -23.70 -19.80 -3.27
C ALA A 362 -24.61 -19.48 -4.46
N GLN A 363 -25.25 -18.30 -4.46
CA GLN A 363 -26.07 -17.82 -5.58
C GLN A 363 -25.24 -17.63 -6.86
N LEU A 364 -24.09 -16.96 -6.75
CA LEU A 364 -23.16 -16.73 -7.86
C LEU A 364 -22.56 -18.04 -8.38
N MET A 365 -22.09 -18.92 -7.49
CA MET A 365 -21.51 -20.22 -7.82
C MET A 365 -22.48 -21.20 -8.52
N ALA A 366 -23.79 -20.96 -8.39
CA ALA A 366 -24.84 -21.69 -9.10
C ALA A 366 -25.09 -21.16 -10.53
N GLN A 367 -24.64 -19.94 -10.87
CA GLN A 367 -24.69 -19.38 -12.23
C GLN A 367 -23.37 -19.59 -13.01
N MET A 368 -22.26 -19.84 -12.32
CA MET A 368 -20.94 -20.04 -12.94
C MET A 368 -20.81 -21.40 -13.65
N THR A 369 -20.40 -21.35 -14.92
CA THR A 369 -19.90 -22.52 -15.67
C THR A 369 -18.55 -23.02 -15.14
N GLN A 370 -18.16 -24.26 -15.49
CA GLN A 370 -16.83 -24.80 -15.14
C GLN A 370 -15.68 -23.95 -15.70
N ALA A 371 -15.81 -23.44 -16.93
CA ALA A 371 -14.81 -22.57 -17.54
C ALA A 371 -14.64 -21.24 -16.77
N GLN A 372 -15.75 -20.59 -16.39
CA GLN A 372 -15.70 -19.38 -15.55
C GLN A 372 -15.15 -19.64 -14.14
N LYS A 373 -15.35 -20.86 -13.59
CA LYS A 373 -14.74 -21.27 -12.32
C LYS A 373 -13.23 -21.40 -12.46
N ILE A 374 -12.75 -22.05 -13.51
CA ILE A 374 -11.33 -22.21 -13.82
C ILE A 374 -10.65 -20.85 -14.09
N GLN A 375 -11.31 -19.95 -14.85
CA GLN A 375 -10.84 -18.59 -15.14
C GLN A 375 -10.55 -17.74 -13.89
N MET A 376 -11.17 -18.05 -12.75
CA MET A 376 -10.90 -17.35 -11.47
C MET A 376 -9.73 -17.91 -10.67
N LEU A 377 -9.13 -19.03 -11.12
CA LEU A 377 -8.10 -19.76 -10.38
C LEU A 377 -6.71 -19.67 -11.04
N HIS A 378 -6.53 -18.78 -12.00
CA HIS A 378 -5.21 -18.44 -12.53
C HIS A 378 -5.17 -16.99 -12.99
N GLY A 379 -3.97 -16.39 -13.02
CA GLY A 379 -3.78 -15.05 -13.56
C GLY A 379 -3.83 -14.99 -15.10
N ASN A 380 -3.80 -13.78 -15.69
CA ASN A 380 -3.81 -13.59 -17.15
C ASN A 380 -2.41 -13.55 -17.80
N GLY A 381 -1.32 -13.70 -17.04
CA GLY A 381 0.06 -13.61 -17.52
C GLY A 381 0.49 -12.18 -17.89
N ASP A 382 1.46 -12.08 -18.82
CA ASP A 382 2.16 -10.85 -19.24
C ASP A 382 1.26 -9.70 -19.74
N ALA A 383 -0.05 -9.94 -19.92
CA ALA A 383 -1.04 -8.92 -20.28
C ALA A 383 -1.55 -8.09 -19.08
N SER A 384 -1.21 -8.50 -17.85
CA SER A 384 -1.66 -7.85 -16.61
C SER A 384 -1.24 -6.37 -16.52
N PRO A 385 -2.12 -5.47 -16.03
CA PRO A 385 -1.76 -4.08 -15.74
C PRO A 385 -1.08 -3.86 -14.37
N TYR A 386 -0.96 -4.93 -13.56
CA TYR A 386 -0.25 -5.03 -12.27
C TYR A 386 0.69 -6.27 -12.31
N ILE A 387 1.28 -6.69 -11.20
CA ILE A 387 2.19 -7.87 -11.17
C ILE A 387 1.45 -9.19 -11.47
N GLY A 388 0.16 -9.24 -11.14
CA GLY A 388 -0.79 -10.25 -11.63
C GLY A 388 -2.22 -9.75 -11.53
N ASP A 389 -3.14 -10.46 -12.18
CA ASP A 389 -4.55 -10.08 -12.21
C ASP A 389 -5.48 -11.27 -12.46
N MET A 390 -6.70 -11.19 -11.92
CA MET A 390 -7.80 -12.07 -12.32
C MET A 390 -8.71 -11.32 -13.29
N SER A 391 -8.98 -11.94 -14.44
CA SER A 391 -9.97 -11.47 -15.42
C SER A 391 -11.34 -11.20 -14.80
N ALA A 392 -11.95 -10.08 -15.16
CA ALA A 392 -13.37 -9.83 -14.90
C ALA A 392 -14.25 -10.87 -15.62
N ILE A 393 -15.42 -11.17 -15.05
CA ILE A 393 -16.46 -11.99 -15.70
C ILE A 393 -17.76 -11.17 -15.74
N PRO A 394 -17.92 -10.24 -16.72
CA PRO A 394 -18.98 -9.23 -16.70
C PRO A 394 -20.40 -9.79 -16.69
N SER A 395 -20.62 -10.96 -17.31
CA SER A 395 -21.93 -11.65 -17.35
C SER A 395 -22.43 -12.13 -15.98
N LEU A 396 -21.55 -12.13 -14.97
CA LEU A 396 -21.84 -12.51 -13.58
C LEU A 396 -21.56 -11.37 -12.59
N CYS A 397 -21.34 -10.15 -13.09
CA CYS A 397 -20.94 -8.99 -12.30
C CYS A 397 -19.65 -9.19 -11.48
N ILE A 398 -18.79 -10.17 -11.84
CA ILE A 398 -17.50 -10.38 -11.17
C ILE A 398 -16.51 -9.33 -11.71
N PRO A 399 -15.96 -8.45 -10.85
CA PRO A 399 -15.01 -7.44 -11.26
C PRO A 399 -13.63 -8.02 -11.56
N PHE A 400 -12.80 -7.21 -12.20
CA PHE A 400 -11.34 -7.41 -12.26
C PHE A 400 -10.74 -7.36 -10.85
N MET A 401 -9.68 -8.13 -10.58
CA MET A 401 -8.93 -8.06 -9.32
C MET A 401 -7.42 -8.03 -9.59
N GLY A 402 -6.74 -6.93 -9.24
CA GLY A 402 -5.32 -6.72 -9.48
C GLY A 402 -4.46 -6.95 -8.23
N PHE A 403 -3.33 -7.63 -8.43
CA PHE A 403 -2.33 -8.01 -7.43
C PHE A 403 -1.04 -7.23 -7.68
N HIS A 404 -0.54 -6.52 -6.66
CA HIS A 404 0.67 -5.69 -6.82
C HIS A 404 1.57 -5.75 -5.57
N ASP A 405 2.89 -5.68 -5.76
CA ASP A 405 3.87 -5.63 -4.67
C ASP A 405 3.93 -4.24 -3.99
N GLY A 406 4.51 -4.10 -2.80
CA GLY A 406 5.04 -5.15 -1.94
C GLY A 406 5.01 -4.78 -0.45
N PRO A 407 5.79 -5.46 0.40
CA PRO A 407 5.74 -5.29 1.86
C PRO A 407 6.21 -3.92 2.40
N SER A 408 6.94 -3.14 1.59
CA SER A 408 7.51 -1.83 1.98
C SER A 408 6.81 -0.64 1.31
N GLY A 409 5.52 -0.78 1.03
CA GLY A 409 4.73 0.14 0.21
C GLY A 409 4.58 -0.37 -1.23
N VAL A 410 3.92 0.42 -2.07
CA VAL A 410 3.71 0.05 -3.48
C VAL A 410 5.07 -0.08 -4.19
N GLY A 411 5.32 -1.27 -4.72
CA GLY A 411 6.59 -1.76 -5.23
C GLY A 411 6.68 -1.85 -6.75
N ASP A 412 7.68 -2.60 -7.18
CA ASP A 412 8.00 -2.96 -8.57
C ASP A 412 7.72 -1.85 -9.61
N GLY A 413 8.48 -0.75 -9.48
CA GLY A 413 8.53 0.32 -10.47
C GLY A 413 7.38 1.34 -10.47
N PHE A 414 6.32 1.16 -9.68
CA PHE A 414 5.23 2.14 -9.59
C PHE A 414 5.69 3.42 -8.85
N GLY A 415 6.05 4.47 -9.59
CA GLY A 415 6.46 5.77 -9.03
C GLY A 415 5.30 6.60 -8.44
N GLY A 416 5.62 7.69 -7.73
CA GLY A 416 4.62 8.58 -7.10
C GLY A 416 4.06 8.05 -5.77
N VAL A 417 4.83 7.19 -5.11
CA VAL A 417 4.47 6.42 -3.90
C VAL A 417 5.40 6.78 -2.74
N THR A 418 5.09 6.32 -1.54
CA THR A 418 5.96 6.44 -0.36
C THR A 418 6.82 5.19 -0.23
N GLN A 419 8.13 5.34 -0.37
CA GLN A 419 9.09 4.30 0.00
C GLN A 419 9.21 4.28 1.53
N LEU A 420 8.44 3.40 2.15
CA LEU A 420 8.47 3.16 3.59
C LEU A 420 9.81 2.50 4.00
N PRO A 421 10.22 2.61 5.28
CA PRO A 421 11.32 1.81 5.80
C PRO A 421 11.04 0.31 5.64
N ALA A 422 12.06 -0.50 5.45
CA ALA A 422 11.89 -1.95 5.30
C ALA A 422 11.32 -2.61 6.57
N ALA A 423 10.71 -3.79 6.40
CA ALA A 423 9.98 -4.47 7.47
C ALA A 423 10.84 -4.71 8.73
N VAL A 424 12.14 -4.99 8.60
CA VAL A 424 13.06 -5.13 9.75
C VAL A 424 13.22 -3.82 10.55
N SER A 425 13.24 -2.67 9.86
CA SER A 425 13.25 -1.34 10.49
C SER A 425 11.92 -1.06 11.19
N SER A 426 10.80 -1.45 10.56
CA SER A 426 9.46 -1.37 11.17
C SER A 426 9.32 -2.26 12.41
N ALA A 427 9.89 -3.47 12.39
CA ALA A 427 9.91 -4.38 13.54
C ALA A 427 10.73 -3.81 14.70
N ALA A 428 11.85 -3.14 14.40
CA ALA A 428 12.73 -2.53 15.39
C ALA A 428 12.06 -1.39 16.18
N THR A 429 10.89 -0.88 15.76
CA THR A 429 10.07 0.06 16.56
C THR A 429 9.42 -0.58 17.79
N TRP A 430 9.16 -1.90 17.73
CA TRP A 430 8.33 -2.69 18.66
C TRP A 430 7.00 -2.01 19.04
N ASP A 431 6.36 -1.35 18.07
CA ASP A 431 5.10 -0.63 18.24
C ASP A 431 4.05 -1.11 17.23
N THR A 432 3.06 -1.87 17.71
CA THR A 432 1.95 -2.39 16.90
C THR A 432 0.94 -1.28 16.51
N GLY A 433 0.91 -0.15 17.22
CA GLY A 433 0.13 1.03 16.82
C GLY A 433 0.77 1.71 15.61
N LEU A 434 2.08 1.91 15.64
CA LEU A 434 2.84 2.45 14.51
C LEU A 434 2.88 1.48 13.32
N GLN A 435 3.00 0.17 13.55
CA GLN A 435 2.91 -0.83 12.48
C GLN A 435 1.52 -0.86 11.82
N LYS A 436 0.46 -0.57 12.58
CA LYS A 436 -0.89 -0.42 12.01
C LYS A 436 -0.99 0.85 11.16
N GLN A 437 -0.34 1.95 11.55
CA GLN A 437 -0.26 3.16 10.73
C GLN A 437 0.57 2.94 9.44
N TYR A 438 1.69 2.22 9.53
CA TYR A 438 2.48 1.76 8.38
C TYR A 438 1.60 0.97 7.39
N GLY A 439 0.87 -0.03 7.88
CA GLY A 439 -0.06 -0.82 7.08
C GLY A 439 -1.17 0.05 6.46
N THR A 440 -1.72 1.00 7.21
CA THR A 440 -2.72 1.97 6.71
C THR A 440 -2.18 2.84 5.58
N VAL A 441 -0.94 3.33 5.67
CA VAL A 441 -0.29 4.09 4.58
C VAL A 441 -0.13 3.22 3.33
N ALA A 442 0.42 2.00 3.48
CA ALA A 442 0.57 1.09 2.35
C ALA A 442 -0.78 0.78 1.69
N GLY A 443 -1.80 0.40 2.48
CA GLY A 443 -3.15 0.10 1.97
C GLY A 443 -3.84 1.28 1.28
N ALA A 444 -3.62 2.51 1.76
CA ALA A 444 -4.16 3.72 1.13
C ALA A 444 -3.51 3.99 -0.22
N GLU A 445 -2.20 3.74 -0.35
CA GLU A 445 -1.49 3.89 -1.62
C GLU A 445 -1.83 2.77 -2.62
N PHE A 446 -1.95 1.52 -2.17
CA PHE A 446 -2.47 0.43 -3.00
C PHE A 446 -3.88 0.75 -3.52
N ALA A 447 -4.78 1.23 -2.67
CA ALA A 447 -6.13 1.65 -3.06
C ALA A 447 -6.10 2.79 -4.08
N GLY A 448 -5.24 3.80 -3.88
CA GLY A 448 -5.06 4.92 -4.80
C GLY A 448 -4.45 4.51 -6.16
N LYS A 449 -3.63 3.46 -6.17
CA LYS A 449 -3.08 2.82 -7.39
C LYS A 449 -4.06 1.84 -8.05
N GLY A 450 -5.17 1.52 -7.39
CA GLY A 450 -6.14 0.54 -7.87
C GLY A 450 -5.67 -0.91 -7.76
N ALA A 451 -4.71 -1.24 -6.89
CA ALA A 451 -4.49 -2.62 -6.51
C ALA A 451 -5.63 -3.09 -5.59
N ASP A 452 -6.14 -4.29 -5.81
CA ASP A 452 -7.19 -4.89 -4.98
C ASP A 452 -6.60 -5.88 -3.96
N VAL A 453 -5.43 -6.46 -4.28
CA VAL A 453 -4.59 -7.27 -3.40
C VAL A 453 -3.19 -6.67 -3.32
N ALA A 454 -2.67 -6.53 -2.11
CA ALA A 454 -1.29 -6.17 -1.82
C ALA A 454 -0.49 -7.44 -1.51
N LEU A 455 0.61 -7.67 -2.23
CA LEU A 455 1.48 -8.85 -2.09
C LEU A 455 2.39 -8.72 -0.85
N GLY A 456 1.78 -8.69 0.33
CA GLY A 456 2.45 -8.62 1.62
C GLY A 456 1.50 -8.50 2.82
N PRO A 457 2.04 -8.45 4.05
CA PRO A 457 3.47 -8.38 4.36
C PRO A 457 4.20 -9.73 4.29
N THR A 458 5.52 -9.67 4.13
CA THR A 458 6.41 -10.83 4.30
C THR A 458 6.70 -11.06 5.78
N MET A 459 6.64 -12.31 6.25
CA MET A 459 6.75 -12.64 7.69
C MET A 459 7.51 -13.93 8.03
N ASN A 460 8.24 -14.50 7.06
CA ASN A 460 9.15 -15.62 7.27
C ASN A 460 10.20 -15.29 8.34
N ILE A 461 10.49 -16.23 9.25
CA ILE A 461 11.47 -16.01 10.32
C ILE A 461 12.88 -15.74 9.76
N VAL A 462 13.61 -14.77 10.32
CA VAL A 462 15.04 -14.61 10.05
C VAL A 462 15.80 -15.76 10.73
N ARG A 463 15.87 -16.90 10.03
CA ARG A 463 16.59 -18.11 10.48
C ARG A 463 18.09 -17.87 10.55
N ASP A 464 18.63 -17.27 9.51
CA ASP A 464 20.02 -16.90 9.36
C ASP A 464 20.11 -15.49 8.77
N PRO A 465 20.95 -14.59 9.32
CA PRO A 465 21.07 -13.23 8.82
C PRO A 465 21.64 -13.12 7.39
N ARG A 466 22.16 -14.19 6.78
CA ARG A 466 22.60 -14.17 5.37
C ARG A 466 21.45 -14.14 4.36
N TRP A 467 20.21 -14.40 4.77
CA TRP A 467 19.09 -14.54 3.85
C TRP A 467 18.85 -13.26 3.02
N GLY A 468 18.83 -13.39 1.70
CA GLY A 468 18.71 -12.28 0.74
C GLY A 468 17.47 -11.39 0.89
N ARG A 469 16.43 -11.85 1.60
CA ARG A 469 15.20 -11.09 1.90
C ARG A 469 14.98 -10.84 3.40
N ALA A 470 16.01 -10.97 4.24
CA ALA A 470 15.91 -10.70 5.68
C ALA A 470 15.38 -9.28 6.01
N PHE A 471 15.65 -8.30 5.13
CA PHE A 471 15.13 -6.94 5.24
C PHE A 471 13.60 -6.82 5.09
N GLU A 472 13.01 -7.76 4.33
CA GLU A 472 11.61 -7.76 3.89
C GLU A 472 10.67 -8.34 4.96
N THR A 473 11.22 -9.03 5.96
CA THR A 473 10.49 -9.62 7.09
C THR A 473 10.72 -8.85 8.40
N TYR A 474 10.06 -9.27 9.46
CA TYR A 474 10.11 -8.62 10.77
C TYR A 474 11.24 -9.09 11.69
N SER A 475 11.39 -10.40 11.96
CA SER A 475 12.21 -10.86 13.10
C SER A 475 12.66 -12.33 13.03
N GLU A 476 13.69 -12.66 13.82
CA GLU A 476 14.06 -14.04 14.21
C GLU A 476 13.08 -14.67 15.24
N ASP A 477 12.17 -13.89 15.82
CA ASP A 477 11.24 -14.34 16.86
C ASP A 477 9.78 -14.45 16.35
N PRO A 478 9.12 -15.62 16.55
CA PRO A 478 7.76 -15.85 16.06
C PRO A 478 6.70 -14.99 16.75
N TYR A 479 6.88 -14.60 18.01
CA TYR A 479 5.93 -13.74 18.71
C TYR A 479 6.02 -12.31 18.15
N LEU A 480 7.22 -11.75 17.99
CA LEU A 480 7.38 -10.41 17.41
C LEU A 480 6.85 -10.35 15.97
N SER A 481 7.23 -11.30 15.10
CA SER A 481 6.73 -11.39 13.73
C SER A 481 5.19 -11.52 13.68
N ALA A 482 4.58 -12.34 14.55
CA ALA A 482 3.12 -12.47 14.62
C ALA A 482 2.40 -11.18 15.00
N GLN A 483 2.93 -10.41 15.97
CA GLN A 483 2.33 -9.13 16.38
C GLN A 483 2.44 -8.06 15.28
N MET A 484 3.62 -7.92 14.67
CA MET A 484 3.85 -6.91 13.64
C MET A 484 3.09 -7.22 12.34
N ALA A 485 3.08 -8.49 11.90
CA ALA A 485 2.27 -8.92 10.77
C ALA A 485 0.77 -8.67 10.99
N THR A 486 0.24 -9.05 12.17
CA THR A 486 -1.16 -8.81 12.53
C THR A 486 -1.53 -7.32 12.48
N ALA A 487 -0.69 -6.47 13.06
CA ALA A 487 -0.91 -5.01 13.05
C ALA A 487 -0.88 -4.44 11.62
N SER A 488 0.09 -4.85 10.81
CA SER A 488 0.25 -4.40 9.42
C SER A 488 -0.95 -4.78 8.56
N ILE A 489 -1.41 -6.04 8.65
CA ILE A 489 -2.59 -6.56 7.93
C ILE A 489 -3.85 -5.80 8.33
N GLN A 490 -4.09 -5.57 9.63
CA GLN A 490 -5.25 -4.78 10.07
C GLN A 490 -5.18 -3.31 9.63
N GLY A 491 -3.98 -2.76 9.47
CA GLY A 491 -3.76 -1.42 8.91
C GLY A 491 -4.14 -1.36 7.44
N LEU A 492 -3.55 -2.26 6.64
CA LEU A 492 -3.72 -2.35 5.20
C LEU A 492 -5.18 -2.62 4.82
N GLN A 493 -5.79 -3.64 5.43
CA GLN A 493 -7.14 -4.05 5.10
C GLN A 493 -8.22 -3.03 5.50
N SER A 494 -7.94 -2.13 6.45
CA SER A 494 -8.87 -1.04 6.79
C SER A 494 -9.14 -0.07 5.63
N GLN A 495 -8.25 -0.03 4.63
CA GLN A 495 -8.38 0.82 3.44
C GLN A 495 -9.14 0.13 2.29
N GLY A 496 -9.63 -1.10 2.53
CA GLY A 496 -10.40 -1.87 1.54
C GLY A 496 -9.53 -2.40 0.39
N VAL A 497 -8.33 -2.88 0.73
CA VAL A 497 -7.40 -3.65 -0.11
C VAL A 497 -7.10 -4.95 0.65
N MET A 498 -7.06 -6.09 -0.04
CA MET A 498 -6.73 -7.38 0.57
C MET A 498 -5.24 -7.45 0.93
N ALA A 499 -4.92 -7.98 2.11
CA ALA A 499 -3.54 -8.36 2.43
C ALA A 499 -3.28 -9.81 2.02
N GLU A 500 -2.07 -10.07 1.53
CA GLU A 500 -1.57 -11.39 1.16
C GLU A 500 -0.32 -11.72 1.95
N ALA A 501 -0.52 -12.39 3.10
CA ALA A 501 0.57 -12.79 3.98
C ALA A 501 1.49 -13.80 3.27
N LYS A 502 2.77 -13.44 3.10
CA LYS A 502 3.74 -14.24 2.35
C LYS A 502 5.01 -14.56 3.16
N HIS A 503 5.75 -15.62 2.88
CA HIS A 503 5.53 -16.71 1.93
C HIS A 503 5.40 -18.02 2.74
N VAL A 504 4.28 -18.72 2.61
CA VAL A 504 3.94 -19.93 3.40
C VAL A 504 4.64 -21.15 2.77
N ALA A 505 5.63 -21.78 3.40
CA ALA A 505 6.32 -21.43 4.65
C ALA A 505 7.79 -21.85 4.59
N VAL A 506 8.59 -21.58 5.64
CA VAL A 506 10.00 -22.05 5.74
C VAL A 506 10.95 -21.49 4.66
N TYR A 507 10.45 -20.71 3.70
CA TYR A 507 11.26 -19.95 2.74
C TYR A 507 12.11 -18.91 3.50
N ASN A 508 13.37 -19.31 3.77
CA ASN A 508 14.34 -18.62 4.64
C ASN A 508 15.76 -18.58 4.04
N GLN A 509 15.92 -18.96 2.77
CA GLN A 509 17.12 -18.79 1.96
C GLN A 509 16.69 -18.56 0.50
N GLU A 510 17.44 -17.75 -0.26
CA GLU A 510 17.20 -17.57 -1.70
C GLU A 510 17.91 -18.64 -2.53
N THR A 511 19.00 -19.21 -2.01
CA THR A 511 19.84 -20.18 -2.71
C THR A 511 19.07 -21.47 -2.98
N ASN A 512 18.99 -21.85 -4.26
CA ASN A 512 18.22 -22.98 -4.78
C ASN A 512 16.69 -22.87 -4.64
N ARG A 513 16.13 -21.70 -4.33
CA ARG A 513 14.67 -21.50 -4.23
C ARG A 513 13.96 -22.01 -5.49
N ASN A 514 12.74 -22.53 -5.32
CA ASN A 514 11.89 -23.09 -6.37
C ASN A 514 12.41 -24.39 -7.01
N GLY A 515 13.32 -25.10 -6.33
CA GLY A 515 13.86 -26.40 -6.74
C GLY A 515 13.96 -27.40 -5.59
N PRO A 516 14.01 -28.71 -5.89
CA PRO A 516 14.04 -29.77 -4.87
C PRO A 516 15.34 -29.80 -4.05
N GLN A 517 16.36 -29.01 -4.42
CA GLN A 517 17.58 -28.85 -3.64
C GLN A 517 17.39 -27.94 -2.41
N ASP A 518 16.35 -27.10 -2.38
CA ASP A 518 15.89 -26.31 -1.23
C ASP A 518 14.88 -27.10 -0.37
N ASN A 519 15.08 -28.43 -0.23
CA ASN A 519 14.23 -29.26 0.63
C ASN A 519 14.58 -29.08 2.11
N ALA A 520 13.90 -28.14 2.76
CA ALA A 520 13.96 -27.89 4.18
C ALA A 520 13.40 -29.08 4.98
N ILE A 521 14.28 -29.79 5.66
CA ILE A 521 13.93 -30.87 6.59
C ILE A 521 13.75 -30.26 7.98
N VAL A 522 12.49 -30.12 8.40
CA VAL A 522 12.06 -29.45 9.63
C VAL A 522 11.13 -30.36 10.42
N ASP A 523 11.39 -30.55 11.70
CA ASP A 523 10.51 -31.34 12.54
C ASP A 523 9.17 -30.61 12.83
N ASN A 524 8.13 -31.39 13.11
CA ASN A 524 6.77 -30.87 13.28
C ASN A 524 6.63 -29.86 14.43
N ARG A 525 7.40 -30.00 15.50
CA ARG A 525 7.36 -29.08 16.64
C ARG A 525 7.97 -27.73 16.24
N THR A 526 9.11 -27.76 15.57
CA THR A 526 9.76 -26.54 15.07
C THR A 526 8.90 -25.82 14.02
N LEU A 527 8.17 -26.54 13.16
CA LEU A 527 7.16 -25.91 12.29
C LEU A 527 6.09 -25.16 13.11
N GLN A 528 5.49 -25.81 14.10
CA GLN A 528 4.41 -25.23 14.93
C GLN A 528 4.85 -24.10 15.85
N GLU A 529 6.06 -24.15 16.40
CA GLU A 529 6.55 -23.18 17.39
C GLU A 529 7.36 -22.03 16.80
N ILE A 530 7.97 -22.20 15.61
CA ILE A 530 8.83 -21.18 14.97
C ILE A 530 8.23 -20.68 13.65
N TYR A 531 7.93 -21.56 12.70
CA TYR A 531 7.68 -21.13 11.30
C TYR A 531 6.22 -20.84 10.95
N LEU A 532 5.27 -21.44 11.66
CA LEU A 532 3.82 -21.25 11.45
C LEU A 532 3.14 -20.14 12.28
N PRO A 533 3.58 -19.77 13.51
CA PRO A 533 2.82 -18.84 14.36
C PRO A 533 2.51 -17.47 13.74
N ALA A 534 3.42 -16.91 12.94
CA ALA A 534 3.20 -15.63 12.26
C ALA A 534 2.03 -15.71 11.26
N PHE A 535 2.00 -16.76 10.43
CA PHE A 535 0.92 -17.01 9.47
C PHE A 535 -0.39 -17.39 10.16
N GLN A 536 -0.33 -18.24 11.20
CA GLN A 536 -1.51 -18.59 12.00
C GLN A 536 -2.13 -17.36 12.69
N ALA A 537 -1.31 -16.38 13.14
CA ALA A 537 -1.78 -15.11 13.67
C ALA A 537 -2.30 -14.15 12.59
N ALA A 538 -1.61 -14.03 11.45
CA ALA A 538 -2.06 -13.27 10.29
C ALA A 538 -3.47 -13.69 9.84
N VAL A 539 -3.75 -14.99 9.85
CA VAL A 539 -5.10 -15.55 9.66
C VAL A 539 -6.03 -15.23 10.84
N SER A 540 -5.76 -15.77 12.04
CA SER A 540 -6.74 -15.79 13.14
C SER A 540 -6.98 -14.44 13.84
N LYS A 541 -6.00 -13.51 13.77
CA LYS A 541 -6.00 -12.20 14.45
C LYS A 541 -5.88 -11.03 13.46
N GLY A 542 -5.20 -11.22 12.34
CA GLY A 542 -5.17 -10.26 11.23
C GLY A 542 -6.42 -10.31 10.34
N ALA A 543 -7.04 -11.49 10.23
CA ALA A 543 -8.02 -11.83 9.18
C ALA A 543 -7.49 -11.51 7.77
N SER A 544 -6.25 -11.95 7.48
CA SER A 544 -5.65 -11.86 6.14
C SER A 544 -6.61 -12.44 5.11
N ALA A 545 -6.88 -11.70 4.04
CA ALA A 545 -7.79 -12.11 2.96
C ALA A 545 -7.15 -13.19 2.06
N SER A 546 -5.85 -13.09 1.84
CA SER A 546 -5.06 -14.06 1.08
C SER A 546 -3.79 -14.46 1.85
N VAL A 547 -3.17 -15.54 1.39
CA VAL A 547 -1.79 -15.92 1.69
C VAL A 547 -1.11 -16.39 0.41
N MET A 548 0.20 -16.20 0.30
CA MET A 548 0.98 -16.73 -0.81
C MET A 548 1.77 -17.94 -0.34
N CYS A 549 1.67 -19.08 -1.04
CA CYS A 549 2.56 -20.22 -0.83
C CYS A 549 3.91 -19.96 -1.52
N GLY A 550 5.01 -20.31 -0.83
CA GLY A 550 6.36 -19.93 -1.21
C GLY A 550 7.01 -20.80 -2.29
N TYR A 551 8.31 -20.57 -2.48
CA TYR A 551 9.16 -21.31 -3.41
C TYR A 551 9.86 -22.53 -2.78
N SER A 552 9.78 -22.73 -1.47
CA SER A 552 10.58 -23.77 -0.80
C SER A 552 9.98 -25.15 -0.95
N THR A 553 10.83 -26.17 -0.81
CA THR A 553 10.39 -27.56 -0.63
C THR A 553 10.48 -27.87 0.86
N VAL A 554 9.43 -28.42 1.47
CA VAL A 554 9.39 -28.65 2.92
C VAL A 554 9.05 -30.10 3.21
N ASN A 555 9.99 -30.83 3.80
CA ASN A 555 9.91 -32.27 4.10
C ASN A 555 9.57 -33.18 2.88
N GLY A 556 9.86 -32.72 1.66
CA GLY A 556 9.69 -33.46 0.40
C GLY A 556 8.66 -32.89 -0.57
N ASP A 557 7.71 -32.06 -0.12
CA ASP A 557 6.68 -31.43 -0.96
C ASP A 557 6.97 -29.93 -1.13
N TYR A 558 6.80 -29.39 -2.35
CA TYR A 558 6.83 -27.94 -2.57
C TYR A 558 5.71 -27.25 -1.78
N ASP A 559 5.97 -26.06 -1.22
CA ASP A 559 5.01 -25.25 -0.44
C ASP A 559 3.59 -25.22 -1.05
N CYS A 560 3.50 -24.89 -2.33
CA CYS A 560 2.23 -24.77 -3.07
C CYS A 560 1.48 -26.09 -3.35
N GLN A 561 2.02 -27.23 -2.94
CA GLN A 561 1.31 -28.51 -2.89
C GLN A 561 1.42 -29.19 -1.52
N ASN A 562 1.96 -28.52 -0.50
CA ASN A 562 2.22 -29.13 0.81
C ASN A 562 0.93 -29.18 1.65
N ALA A 563 0.34 -30.39 1.75
CA ALA A 563 -0.90 -30.62 2.49
C ALA A 563 -0.79 -30.31 3.99
N TYR A 564 0.41 -30.34 4.56
CA TYR A 564 0.61 -29.99 5.96
C TYR A 564 0.58 -28.47 6.17
N LEU A 565 1.26 -27.71 5.32
CA LEU A 565 1.32 -26.25 5.45
C LEU A 565 -0.04 -25.60 5.12
N LEU A 566 -0.63 -25.95 3.96
CA LEU A 566 -1.84 -25.29 3.49
C LEU A 566 -3.10 -25.87 4.16
N ASN A 567 -3.41 -27.14 3.91
CA ASN A 567 -4.64 -27.77 4.41
C ASN A 567 -4.66 -27.96 5.93
N ASN A 568 -3.55 -28.35 6.57
CA ASN A 568 -3.53 -28.57 8.02
C ASN A 568 -3.27 -27.25 8.77
N ALA A 569 -2.09 -26.65 8.65
CA ALA A 569 -1.67 -25.53 9.49
C ALA A 569 -2.46 -24.22 9.29
N LEU A 570 -2.97 -23.93 8.08
CA LEU A 570 -3.80 -22.74 7.82
C LEU A 570 -5.29 -23.06 7.84
N TYR A 571 -5.78 -23.90 6.91
CA TYR A 571 -7.21 -24.12 6.75
C TYR A 571 -7.84 -24.82 7.96
N GLN A 572 -7.23 -25.89 8.49
CA GLN A 572 -7.79 -26.63 9.63
C GLN A 572 -7.43 -26.05 10.99
N GLN A 573 -6.19 -25.57 11.18
CA GLN A 573 -5.67 -25.18 12.51
C GLN A 573 -5.73 -23.68 12.84
N ALA A 574 -5.77 -22.81 11.82
CA ALA A 574 -5.93 -21.36 11.99
C ALA A 574 -7.34 -20.87 11.57
N GLY A 575 -8.17 -21.75 11.00
CA GLY A 575 -9.52 -21.43 10.53
C GLY A 575 -9.53 -20.51 9.30
N PHE A 576 -8.54 -20.65 8.41
CA PHE A 576 -8.40 -19.75 7.25
C PHE A 576 -9.62 -19.79 6.32
N GLY A 577 -10.20 -18.62 6.07
CA GLY A 577 -11.33 -18.43 5.14
C GLY A 577 -10.98 -17.67 3.86
N GLY A 578 -9.71 -17.35 3.68
CA GLY A 578 -9.18 -16.70 2.50
C GLY A 578 -8.75 -17.71 1.43
N PHE A 579 -8.07 -17.18 0.41
CA PHE A 579 -7.55 -17.95 -0.71
C PHE A 579 -6.01 -18.04 -0.65
N VAL A 580 -5.43 -19.00 -1.36
CA VAL A 580 -3.98 -19.21 -1.49
C VAL A 580 -3.55 -18.93 -2.92
N THR A 581 -2.69 -17.95 -3.13
CA THR A 581 -1.93 -17.75 -4.38
C THR A 581 -0.65 -18.59 -4.37
N SER A 582 -0.12 -18.94 -5.54
CA SER A 582 1.29 -19.25 -5.66
C SER A 582 2.15 -17.98 -5.69
N ASP A 583 3.39 -18.06 -5.22
CA ASP A 583 4.45 -17.18 -5.72
C ASP A 583 4.61 -17.36 -7.25
N TRP A 584 5.32 -16.46 -7.92
CA TRP A 584 5.34 -16.36 -9.39
C TRP A 584 6.08 -17.53 -10.03
N GLY A 585 5.34 -18.54 -10.48
CA GLY A 585 5.90 -19.83 -10.90
C GLY A 585 6.28 -20.75 -9.73
N GLY A 586 5.74 -20.54 -8.53
CA GLY A 586 5.83 -21.46 -7.37
C GLY A 586 4.89 -22.68 -7.46
N ALA A 587 4.02 -22.73 -8.47
CA ALA A 587 3.20 -23.90 -8.77
C ALA A 587 4.00 -24.97 -9.53
N HIS A 588 3.92 -26.22 -9.09
CA HIS A 588 4.61 -27.38 -9.70
C HIS A 588 3.67 -28.53 -10.12
N SER A 589 2.36 -28.37 -9.90
CA SER A 589 1.38 -29.45 -10.10
C SER A 589 -0.04 -28.91 -10.24
N THR A 590 -0.89 -29.68 -10.92
CA THR A 590 -2.34 -29.46 -10.93
C THR A 590 -3.05 -30.17 -9.77
N VAL A 591 -2.88 -31.49 -9.66
CA VAL A 591 -3.76 -32.36 -8.86
C VAL A 591 -3.44 -32.25 -7.38
N GLU A 592 -2.16 -32.30 -7.03
CA GLU A 592 -1.64 -32.22 -5.68
C GLU A 592 -1.92 -30.83 -5.11
N ALA A 593 -1.50 -29.76 -5.80
CA ALA A 593 -1.76 -28.38 -5.40
C ALA A 593 -3.25 -28.11 -5.12
N ALA A 594 -4.15 -28.48 -6.04
CA ALA A 594 -5.58 -28.18 -5.93
C ALA A 594 -6.26 -28.95 -4.78
N ASN A 595 -5.88 -30.21 -4.55
CA ASN A 595 -6.42 -30.99 -3.45
C ASN A 595 -5.76 -30.63 -2.10
N ASN A 596 -4.51 -30.15 -2.10
CA ASN A 596 -3.73 -29.87 -0.89
C ASN A 596 -3.85 -28.42 -0.36
N GLY A 597 -4.39 -27.49 -1.16
CA GLY A 597 -4.94 -26.23 -0.65
C GLY A 597 -4.66 -24.97 -1.46
N MET A 598 -3.78 -25.01 -2.47
CA MET A 598 -3.57 -23.87 -3.37
C MET A 598 -4.86 -23.57 -4.13
N THR A 599 -5.12 -22.28 -4.42
CA THR A 599 -6.38 -21.88 -5.08
C THR A 599 -6.18 -21.07 -6.36
N VAL A 600 -5.18 -20.18 -6.43
CA VAL A 600 -4.94 -19.32 -7.59
C VAL A 600 -3.49 -19.47 -8.04
N GLU A 601 -3.28 -19.79 -9.30
CA GLU A 601 -1.94 -19.86 -9.93
C GLU A 601 -1.52 -18.47 -10.45
N MET A 602 -0.27 -18.06 -10.17
CA MET A 602 0.31 -16.80 -10.64
C MET A 602 1.66 -17.01 -11.37
N PRO A 603 1.96 -16.23 -12.42
CA PRO A 603 1.13 -15.17 -13.03
C PRO A 603 0.06 -15.67 -14.02
N GLY A 604 0.06 -16.96 -14.37
CA GLY A 604 -0.75 -17.51 -15.46
C GLY A 604 -1.26 -18.92 -15.17
N GLY A 605 -2.03 -19.51 -16.09
CA GLY A 605 -2.66 -20.82 -15.94
C GLY A 605 -1.85 -22.00 -16.49
N TYR A 606 -0.57 -22.15 -16.13
CA TYR A 606 0.29 -23.23 -16.64
C TYR A 606 -0.13 -24.61 -16.11
N PHE A 607 -0.69 -24.68 -14.90
CA PHE A 607 -1.23 -25.89 -14.28
C PHE A 607 -2.75 -25.84 -14.07
N TYR A 608 -3.34 -24.65 -13.90
CA TYR A 608 -4.72 -24.46 -13.45
C TYR A 608 -5.71 -24.09 -14.57
N ALA A 609 -5.27 -23.88 -15.81
CA ALA A 609 -6.16 -23.79 -16.96
C ALA A 609 -6.51 -25.19 -17.52
N ASP A 610 -5.92 -25.58 -18.65
CA ASP A 610 -6.29 -26.82 -19.37
C ASP A 610 -6.04 -28.10 -18.56
N PHE A 611 -4.99 -28.16 -17.75
CA PHE A 611 -4.70 -29.35 -16.95
C PHE A 611 -5.66 -29.53 -15.78
N LEU A 612 -6.16 -28.46 -15.15
CA LEU A 612 -7.21 -28.55 -14.13
C LEU A 612 -8.54 -29.00 -14.75
N ASN A 613 -8.87 -28.51 -15.95
CA ASN A 613 -10.02 -28.97 -16.70
C ASN A 613 -9.93 -30.49 -17.02
N GLN A 614 -8.74 -30.97 -17.39
CA GLN A 614 -8.47 -32.41 -17.58
C GLN A 614 -8.54 -33.20 -16.27
N ALA A 615 -8.00 -32.69 -15.17
CA ALA A 615 -8.04 -33.33 -13.86
C ALA A 615 -9.48 -33.47 -13.32
N LEU A 616 -10.33 -32.48 -13.58
CA LEU A 616 -11.78 -32.54 -13.29
C LEU A 616 -12.49 -33.58 -14.17
N ALA A 617 -12.21 -33.62 -15.48
CA ALA A 617 -12.77 -34.62 -16.39
C ALA A 617 -12.35 -36.06 -16.05
N ASN A 618 -11.12 -36.23 -15.55
CA ASN A 618 -10.58 -37.52 -15.08
C ASN A 618 -10.98 -37.87 -13.63
N GLY A 619 -11.61 -36.94 -12.90
CA GLY A 619 -12.01 -37.11 -11.50
C GLY A 619 -10.87 -37.13 -10.48
N THR A 620 -9.63 -36.76 -10.86
CA THR A 620 -8.47 -36.66 -9.95
C THR A 620 -8.49 -35.37 -9.12
N VAL A 621 -9.15 -34.32 -9.62
CA VAL A 621 -9.62 -33.18 -8.82
C VAL A 621 -11.15 -33.21 -8.81
N SER A 622 -11.77 -33.00 -7.67
CA SER A 622 -13.24 -33.08 -7.56
C SER A 622 -13.91 -31.73 -7.86
N GLN A 623 -15.16 -31.77 -8.34
CA GLN A 623 -15.97 -30.55 -8.48
C GLN A 623 -16.22 -29.85 -7.13
N ALA A 624 -16.14 -30.57 -6.00
CA ALA A 624 -16.18 -29.98 -4.66
C ALA A 624 -14.87 -29.22 -4.35
N THR A 625 -13.72 -29.74 -4.76
CA THR A 625 -12.42 -29.06 -4.69
C THR A 625 -12.47 -27.77 -5.50
N LEU A 626 -12.87 -27.82 -6.78
CA LEU A 626 -13.03 -26.63 -7.64
C LEU A 626 -14.01 -25.61 -7.03
N ASN A 627 -15.17 -26.06 -6.54
CA ASN A 627 -16.13 -25.16 -5.91
C ASN A 627 -15.56 -24.52 -4.64
N THR A 628 -14.75 -25.24 -3.86
CA THR A 628 -14.12 -24.73 -2.63
C THR A 628 -13.10 -23.63 -2.96
N MET A 629 -12.19 -23.88 -3.91
CA MET A 629 -11.18 -22.91 -4.36
C MET A 629 -11.83 -21.59 -4.80
N VAL A 630 -12.82 -21.64 -5.71
CA VAL A 630 -13.52 -20.43 -6.19
C VAL A 630 -14.33 -19.76 -5.08
N SER A 631 -14.95 -20.52 -4.17
CA SER A 631 -15.74 -19.95 -3.07
C SER A 631 -14.90 -19.11 -2.10
N ARG A 632 -13.63 -19.47 -1.89
CA ARG A 632 -12.69 -18.70 -1.05
C ARG A 632 -12.37 -17.35 -1.67
N VAL A 633 -11.99 -17.34 -2.95
CA VAL A 633 -11.74 -16.12 -3.74
C VAL A 633 -12.97 -15.21 -3.71
N LEU A 634 -14.15 -15.74 -4.08
CA LEU A 634 -15.40 -14.98 -4.08
C LEU A 634 -15.80 -14.45 -2.69
N THR A 635 -15.57 -15.20 -1.62
CA THR A 635 -15.85 -14.76 -0.25
C THR A 635 -15.10 -13.47 0.06
N GLN A 636 -13.82 -13.40 -0.30
CA GLN A 636 -13.00 -12.20 -0.05
C GLN A 636 -13.36 -11.05 -1.01
N MET A 637 -13.61 -11.33 -2.30
CA MET A 637 -14.12 -10.31 -3.23
C MET A 637 -15.41 -9.65 -2.74
N PHE A 638 -16.33 -10.41 -2.13
CA PHE A 638 -17.50 -9.84 -1.46
C PHE A 638 -17.15 -9.13 -0.14
N ALA A 639 -16.24 -9.65 0.68
CA ALA A 639 -15.89 -9.10 2.00
C ALA A 639 -15.20 -7.73 1.92
N PHE A 640 -14.43 -7.50 0.85
CA PHE A 640 -13.82 -6.21 0.52
C PHE A 640 -14.73 -5.33 -0.37
N GLY A 641 -15.94 -5.80 -0.65
CA GLY A 641 -16.98 -5.06 -1.35
C GLY A 641 -16.67 -4.80 -2.83
N LEU A 642 -15.82 -5.59 -3.49
CA LEU A 642 -15.43 -5.34 -4.90
C LEU A 642 -16.61 -5.36 -5.88
N PHE A 643 -17.69 -6.07 -5.54
CA PHE A 643 -18.94 -6.09 -6.29
C PHE A 643 -19.78 -4.81 -6.14
N GLU A 644 -19.54 -4.01 -5.10
CA GLU A 644 -20.30 -2.81 -4.77
C GLU A 644 -19.48 -1.52 -4.98
N LYS A 645 -18.18 -1.56 -4.66
CA LYS A 645 -17.23 -0.45 -4.66
C LYS A 645 -16.84 -0.09 -6.08
N THR A 646 -17.19 1.11 -6.54
CA THR A 646 -16.58 1.67 -7.75
C THR A 646 -15.07 1.78 -7.57
N LYS A 647 -14.29 1.22 -8.49
CA LYS A 647 -12.84 1.29 -8.47
C LYS A 647 -12.38 2.67 -8.93
N THR A 648 -11.77 3.43 -8.01
CA THR A 648 -11.39 4.85 -8.21
C THR A 648 -9.88 5.09 -8.31
N GLY A 649 -9.06 4.07 -8.07
CA GLY A 649 -7.60 4.18 -8.15
C GLY A 649 -7.05 3.99 -9.56
N ASP A 650 -5.92 4.64 -9.85
CA ASP A 650 -5.17 4.53 -11.12
C ASP A 650 -3.68 4.38 -10.80
N ARG A 651 -3.04 3.37 -11.40
CA ARG A 651 -1.60 3.08 -11.28
C ARG A 651 -0.70 4.28 -11.61
N ASN A 652 -1.16 5.23 -12.42
CA ASN A 652 -0.42 6.45 -12.76
C ASN A 652 -0.55 7.57 -11.70
N SER A 653 -1.47 7.47 -10.74
CA SER A 653 -1.71 8.51 -9.74
C SER A 653 -0.51 8.71 -8.81
N VAL A 654 -0.24 9.96 -8.44
CA VAL A 654 0.62 10.27 -7.29
C VAL A 654 -0.23 10.07 -6.03
N VAL A 655 0.14 9.10 -5.19
CA VAL A 655 -0.61 8.65 -4.01
C VAL A 655 0.11 8.92 -2.70
N THR A 656 1.41 9.21 -2.76
CA THR A 656 2.18 9.71 -1.61
C THR A 656 1.62 11.03 -1.11
N THR A 657 1.61 11.21 0.21
CA THR A 657 1.22 12.46 0.86
C THR A 657 2.24 12.86 1.93
N PRO A 658 2.30 14.14 2.34
CA PRO A 658 3.15 14.56 3.46
C PRO A 658 2.86 13.81 4.77
N ALA A 659 1.65 13.26 4.96
CA ALA A 659 1.31 12.43 6.11
C ALA A 659 1.88 11.00 5.99
N HIS A 660 1.92 10.44 4.78
CA HIS A 660 2.56 9.15 4.51
C HIS A 660 4.08 9.25 4.71
N GLN A 661 4.68 10.33 4.19
CA GLN A 661 6.09 10.66 4.34
C GLN A 661 6.46 10.91 5.81
N ALA A 662 5.63 11.63 6.57
CA ALA A 662 5.80 11.79 8.02
C ALA A 662 5.71 10.44 8.77
N THR A 663 4.87 9.51 8.32
CA THR A 663 4.79 8.15 8.89
C THR A 663 6.05 7.34 8.57
N ALA A 664 6.55 7.40 7.33
CA ALA A 664 7.82 6.79 6.92
C ALA A 664 8.98 7.28 7.78
N ARG A 665 9.07 8.61 7.96
CA ARG A 665 10.04 9.26 8.85
C ARG A 665 9.91 8.78 10.30
N GLN A 666 8.71 8.75 10.86
CA GLN A 666 8.49 8.31 12.25
C GLN A 666 8.91 6.84 12.44
N VAL A 667 8.65 5.97 11.46
CA VAL A 667 9.08 4.57 11.51
C VAL A 667 10.61 4.47 11.47
N ALA A 668 11.29 5.23 10.60
CA ALA A 668 12.76 5.28 10.59
C ALA A 668 13.32 5.82 11.92
N GLU A 669 12.82 6.98 12.38
CA GLU A 669 13.24 7.61 13.65
C GLU A 669 13.04 6.70 14.88
N GLN A 670 12.02 5.84 14.89
CA GLN A 670 11.74 4.94 16.01
C GLN A 670 12.33 3.53 15.85
N GLY A 671 12.62 3.10 14.62
CA GLY A 671 13.19 1.79 14.28
C GLY A 671 14.73 1.77 14.28
N SER A 672 15.38 2.91 14.06
CA SER A 672 16.84 3.03 14.16
C SER A 672 17.34 2.69 15.57
N VAL A 673 18.31 1.78 15.64
CA VAL A 673 18.84 1.21 16.88
C VAL A 673 20.21 1.81 17.21
N LEU A 674 20.31 2.53 18.33
CA LEU A 674 21.60 2.99 18.83
C LEU A 674 22.36 1.81 19.46
N LEU A 675 23.29 1.23 18.72
CA LEU A 675 24.05 0.05 19.15
C LEU A 675 25.23 0.40 20.07
N LYS A 676 25.91 1.53 19.81
CA LYS A 676 27.02 2.00 20.66
C LYS A 676 26.96 3.52 20.85
N ASN A 677 27.20 3.98 22.08
CA ASN A 677 27.48 5.38 22.37
C ASN A 677 28.40 5.51 23.60
N THR A 678 29.59 6.07 23.40
CA THR A 678 30.56 6.36 24.48
C THR A 678 30.50 7.81 24.97
N GLY A 679 29.32 8.43 24.88
CA GLY A 679 29.10 9.83 25.24
C GLY A 679 29.43 10.83 24.12
N ILE A 680 29.47 10.36 22.86
CA ILE A 680 29.61 11.23 21.68
C ILE A 680 28.26 11.72 21.15
N LEU A 681 27.20 10.92 21.33
CA LEU A 681 25.85 11.25 20.91
C LEU A 681 24.95 11.63 22.11
N PRO A 682 23.99 12.56 21.93
CA PRO A 682 23.74 13.34 20.72
C PRO A 682 24.75 14.47 20.50
N LEU A 683 25.00 14.78 19.22
CA LEU A 683 25.77 15.95 18.79
C LEU A 683 25.06 17.25 19.18
N SER A 684 25.83 18.31 19.46
CA SER A 684 25.28 19.66 19.66
C SER A 684 25.80 20.61 18.59
N PRO A 685 24.93 21.40 17.91
CA PRO A 685 25.37 22.46 16.99
C PRO A 685 26.17 23.57 17.71
N SER A 686 26.16 23.63 19.05
CA SER A 686 26.99 24.56 19.82
C SER A 686 28.47 24.16 19.82
N THR A 687 28.79 22.86 19.76
CA THR A 687 30.16 22.31 19.88
C THR A 687 30.65 21.63 18.61
N THR A 688 29.78 20.93 17.89
CA THR A 688 30.08 20.33 16.59
C THR A 688 29.96 21.40 15.51
N LYS A 689 31.09 21.90 15.01
CA LYS A 689 31.16 22.94 13.97
C LYS A 689 31.49 22.39 12.60
N THR A 690 32.24 21.29 12.51
CA THR A 690 32.54 20.61 11.25
C THR A 690 32.31 19.11 11.36
N ILE A 691 31.64 18.55 10.35
CA ILE A 691 31.43 17.12 10.15
C ILE A 691 32.13 16.70 8.85
N ALA A 692 32.85 15.59 8.90
CA ALA A 692 33.21 14.81 7.72
C ALA A 692 32.20 13.67 7.58
N LEU A 693 31.39 13.71 6.54
CA LEU A 693 30.44 12.65 6.17
C LEU A 693 31.10 11.78 5.10
N LEU A 694 31.28 10.50 5.39
CA LEU A 694 32.20 9.62 4.68
C LEU A 694 31.54 8.30 4.30
N GLY A 695 31.95 7.71 3.19
CA GLY A 695 31.43 6.43 2.71
C GLY A 695 30.25 6.56 1.74
N PRO A 696 29.90 5.47 1.04
CA PRO A 696 29.02 5.51 -0.13
C PRO A 696 27.60 5.98 0.23
N ASP A 697 27.11 5.59 1.40
CA ASP A 697 25.75 5.88 1.85
C ASP A 697 25.57 7.29 2.44
N GLY A 698 26.62 8.10 2.50
CA GLY A 698 26.51 9.49 2.95
C GLY A 698 25.85 10.41 1.91
N GLY A 699 25.93 10.05 0.63
CA GLY A 699 25.48 10.87 -0.50
C GLY A 699 24.14 10.44 -1.09
N ALA A 700 23.87 10.87 -2.32
CA ALA A 700 22.66 10.51 -3.08
C ALA A 700 22.56 9.01 -3.44
N GLY A 701 23.61 8.21 -3.20
CA GLY A 701 23.62 6.76 -3.38
C GLY A 701 23.13 5.96 -2.17
N VAL A 702 22.63 6.62 -1.11
CA VAL A 702 22.22 6.00 0.16
C VAL A 702 21.29 4.79 -0.02
N ARG A 703 21.74 3.65 0.53
CA ARG A 703 21.00 2.39 0.62
C ARG A 703 19.76 2.53 1.51
N SER A 704 18.69 3.03 0.91
CA SER A 704 17.40 3.32 1.55
C SER A 704 16.40 2.16 1.44
N VAL A 705 16.63 1.21 0.53
CA VAL A 705 15.76 0.05 0.26
C VAL A 705 16.59 -1.15 -0.24
N GLY A 706 16.10 -2.37 0.01
CA GLY A 706 16.61 -3.62 -0.56
C GLY A 706 16.17 -3.79 -2.02
N GLY A 707 16.68 -4.84 -2.67
CA GLY A 707 16.35 -5.15 -4.07
C GLY A 707 15.38 -6.33 -4.24
N GLY A 708 14.73 -6.41 -5.40
CA GLY A 708 13.69 -7.41 -5.73
C GLY A 708 12.28 -6.82 -5.74
N SER A 709 11.26 -7.68 -5.74
CA SER A 709 9.83 -7.33 -5.75
C SER A 709 9.44 -6.24 -4.74
N ALA A 710 10.01 -6.29 -3.53
CA ALA A 710 9.77 -5.32 -2.46
C ALA A 710 10.31 -3.89 -2.69
N THR A 711 10.90 -3.59 -3.86
CA THR A 711 11.52 -2.28 -4.15
C THR A 711 10.47 -1.20 -4.45
N ALA A 712 10.08 -0.42 -3.45
CA ALA A 712 9.24 0.77 -3.64
C ALA A 712 10.03 1.93 -4.30
N THR A 713 9.46 2.53 -5.36
CA THR A 713 10.08 3.66 -6.07
C THR A 713 9.83 4.98 -5.34
N SER A 714 10.86 5.43 -4.61
CA SER A 714 10.84 6.68 -3.83
C SER A 714 10.35 7.90 -4.62
N SER A 715 9.46 8.67 -4.00
CA SER A 715 9.01 9.98 -4.50
C SER A 715 10.00 11.12 -4.22
N GLY A 716 11.06 10.88 -3.45
CA GLY A 716 12.10 11.87 -3.15
C GLY A 716 12.94 11.51 -1.94
N THR A 717 13.97 10.67 -2.11
CA THR A 717 14.84 10.26 -0.99
C THR A 717 15.73 11.40 -0.52
N VAL A 718 15.65 11.74 0.76
CA VAL A 718 16.51 12.74 1.40
C VAL A 718 17.80 12.09 1.86
N ALA A 719 18.89 12.34 1.14
CA ALA A 719 20.21 11.84 1.49
C ALA A 719 20.74 12.40 2.83
N PRO A 720 21.54 11.62 3.60
CA PRO A 720 22.24 12.09 4.79
C PRO A 720 22.98 13.43 4.62
N LEU A 721 23.67 13.62 3.49
CA LEU A 721 24.34 14.88 3.17
C LEU A 721 23.37 16.07 3.17
N THR A 722 22.22 15.94 2.49
CA THR A 722 21.23 17.01 2.35
C THR A 722 20.67 17.42 3.71
N ALA A 723 20.29 16.45 4.55
CA ALA A 723 19.73 16.72 5.87
C ALA A 723 20.78 17.30 6.85
N LEU A 724 22.01 16.79 6.83
CA LEU A 724 23.10 17.34 7.65
C LEU A 724 23.52 18.75 7.20
N GLN A 725 23.49 19.05 5.89
CA GLN A 725 23.70 20.39 5.36
C GLN A 725 22.55 21.34 5.74
N ALA A 726 21.29 20.88 5.75
CA ALA A 726 20.19 21.67 6.28
C ALA A 726 20.31 21.94 7.81
N LYS A 727 20.87 21.00 8.57
CA LYS A 727 21.04 21.09 10.04
C LYS A 727 22.22 21.97 10.48
N LEU A 728 23.33 21.99 9.74
CA LEU A 728 24.55 22.74 10.10
C LEU A 728 24.95 23.86 9.12
N GLY A 729 24.39 23.91 7.91
CA GLY A 729 24.84 24.76 6.80
C GLY A 729 25.96 24.11 5.97
N ASN A 730 25.92 24.28 4.65
CA ASN A 730 26.74 23.53 3.68
C ASN A 730 28.25 23.61 3.94
N ALA A 731 28.77 24.76 4.36
CA ALA A 731 30.19 24.96 4.64
C ALA A 731 30.74 24.13 5.83
N ASN A 732 29.84 23.54 6.64
CA ASN A 732 30.17 22.79 7.85
C ASN A 732 30.12 21.26 7.65
N VAL A 733 29.74 20.77 6.46
CA VAL A 733 29.64 19.33 6.16
C VAL A 733 30.46 19.01 4.91
N THR A 734 31.62 18.40 5.10
CA THR A 734 32.47 17.88 4.01
C THR A 734 32.03 16.47 3.67
N TYR A 735 31.74 16.18 2.39
CA TYR A 735 31.41 14.83 1.91
C TYR A 735 32.58 14.18 1.16
N ASN A 736 32.75 12.87 1.34
CA ASN A 736 33.56 12.00 0.48
C ASN A 736 32.95 10.59 0.46
N ASP A 737 32.80 10.00 -0.72
CA ASP A 737 32.18 8.68 -0.92
C ASP A 737 33.03 7.48 -0.43
N GLY A 738 34.29 7.72 -0.02
CA GLY A 738 35.24 6.71 0.41
C GLY A 738 36.08 6.09 -0.72
N ASN A 739 35.85 6.47 -1.99
CA ASN A 739 36.62 5.93 -3.12
C ASN A 739 38.07 6.43 -3.14
N ASP A 740 38.34 7.64 -2.62
CA ASP A 740 39.68 8.06 -2.21
C ASP A 740 39.77 8.07 -0.67
N ILE A 741 40.29 6.97 -0.13
CA ILE A 741 40.49 6.80 1.30
C ILE A 741 41.48 7.82 1.92
N ASN A 742 42.42 8.37 1.14
CA ASN A 742 43.34 9.41 1.63
C ASN A 742 42.63 10.76 1.75
N ALA A 743 41.75 11.07 0.80
CA ALA A 743 40.85 12.23 0.89
C ALA A 743 39.87 12.08 2.06
N ALA A 744 39.24 10.91 2.24
CA ALA A 744 38.35 10.61 3.36
C ALA A 744 39.05 10.78 4.73
N VAL A 745 40.23 10.18 4.89
CA VAL A 745 41.09 10.30 6.09
C VAL A 745 41.51 11.75 6.34
N THR A 746 41.73 12.54 5.28
CA THR A 746 42.10 13.96 5.41
C THR A 746 40.91 14.84 5.79
N ALA A 747 39.73 14.57 5.23
CA ALA A 747 38.48 15.20 5.67
C ALA A 747 38.17 14.87 7.14
N ALA A 748 38.28 13.59 7.53
CA ALA A 748 38.11 13.15 8.91
C ALA A 748 39.02 13.90 9.88
N ARG A 749 40.32 14.02 9.58
CA ARG A 749 41.32 14.73 10.41
C ARG A 749 41.00 16.22 10.61
N ASN A 750 40.32 16.85 9.65
CA ASN A 750 39.99 18.27 9.65
C ASN A 750 38.60 18.58 10.28
N ALA A 751 37.81 17.55 10.62
CA ALA A 751 36.48 17.69 11.19
C ALA A 751 36.46 17.51 12.72
N ASN A 752 35.46 18.08 13.41
CA ASN A 752 35.26 17.81 14.84
C ASN A 752 34.75 16.39 15.11
N VAL A 753 33.97 15.86 14.16
CA VAL A 753 33.33 14.54 14.17
C VAL A 753 33.44 13.95 12.76
N ALA A 754 33.74 12.66 12.68
CA ALA A 754 33.60 11.88 11.45
C ALA A 754 32.37 10.98 11.56
N ILE A 755 31.55 10.94 10.50
CA ILE A 755 30.39 10.06 10.37
C ILE A 755 30.64 9.20 9.15
N VAL A 756 30.71 7.88 9.32
CA VAL A 756 30.97 6.92 8.25
C VAL A 756 29.69 6.14 7.98
N CYS A 757 29.05 6.39 6.84
CA CYS A 757 27.83 5.72 6.40
C CYS A 757 28.21 4.57 5.45
N VAL A 758 27.85 3.35 5.84
CA VAL A 758 28.28 2.11 5.18
C VAL A 758 27.17 1.06 5.23
N GLY A 759 27.22 0.10 4.31
CA GLY A 759 26.23 -0.96 4.20
C GLY A 759 26.52 -1.96 3.08
N TYR A 760 25.52 -2.77 2.75
CA TYR A 760 25.51 -3.63 1.57
C TYR A 760 24.07 -3.79 1.04
N GLY A 761 23.92 -4.42 -0.12
CA GLY A 761 22.63 -4.59 -0.79
C GLY A 761 22.15 -6.05 -0.72
N GLU A 762 21.24 -6.34 0.19
CA GLU A 762 20.37 -7.51 0.14
C GLU A 762 19.40 -7.42 -1.05
N ASN A 763 19.12 -8.56 -1.67
CA ASN A 763 18.33 -8.66 -2.89
C ASN A 763 17.60 -10.01 -2.96
N GLU A 764 16.35 -10.00 -3.42
CA GLU A 764 15.63 -11.21 -3.79
C GLU A 764 16.43 -12.10 -4.76
N GLY A 765 16.37 -13.43 -4.62
CA GLY A 765 17.03 -14.39 -5.51
C GLY A 765 18.53 -14.59 -5.28
N ALA A 766 19.15 -13.90 -4.32
CA ALA A 766 20.56 -14.12 -3.96
C ALA A 766 20.83 -13.87 -2.46
N ASP A 767 21.37 -14.88 -1.77
CA ASP A 767 21.81 -14.73 -0.38
C ASP A 767 23.18 -14.06 -0.23
N LEU A 768 23.43 -13.47 0.93
CA LEU A 768 24.73 -12.96 1.32
C LEU A 768 25.73 -14.11 1.53
N THR A 769 26.87 -14.02 0.87
CA THR A 769 27.97 -15.01 1.06
C THR A 769 28.63 -14.92 2.43
N ASN A 770 28.52 -13.76 3.10
CA ASN A 770 29.03 -13.48 4.43
C ASN A 770 28.33 -12.25 5.03
N LEU A 771 28.59 -11.93 6.31
CA LEU A 771 27.98 -10.80 7.03
C LEU A 771 28.93 -9.61 7.20
N ASP A 772 30.09 -9.62 6.54
CA ASP A 772 31.11 -8.58 6.70
C ASP A 772 30.84 -7.42 5.73
N LEU A 773 31.02 -6.18 6.19
CA LEU A 773 31.17 -5.04 5.28
C LEU A 773 32.32 -5.30 4.30
N SER A 774 32.19 -4.83 3.06
CA SER A 774 33.25 -5.02 2.05
C SER A 774 34.61 -4.54 2.55
N ALA A 775 35.70 -5.19 2.13
CA ALA A 775 37.05 -4.89 2.63
C ALA A 775 37.44 -3.40 2.49
N ALA A 776 36.93 -2.71 1.47
CA ALA A 776 37.07 -1.28 1.29
C ALA A 776 36.36 -0.47 2.39
N GLN A 777 35.10 -0.79 2.71
CA GLN A 777 34.32 -0.12 3.77
C GLN A 777 34.89 -0.41 5.16
N ASN A 778 35.28 -1.67 5.43
CA ASN A 778 35.96 -2.05 6.66
C ASN A 778 37.29 -1.29 6.84
N SER A 779 38.08 -1.14 5.78
CA SER A 779 39.32 -0.33 5.76
C SER A 779 39.05 1.17 5.96
N LEU A 780 38.01 1.71 5.32
CA LEU A 780 37.58 3.10 5.48
C LEU A 780 37.26 3.42 6.94
N VAL A 781 36.40 2.63 7.59
CA VAL A 781 36.04 2.85 9.00
C VAL A 781 37.27 2.80 9.91
N GLN A 782 38.16 1.82 9.73
CA GLN A 782 39.38 1.68 10.53
C GLN A 782 40.34 2.88 10.37
N GLN A 783 40.60 3.30 9.13
CA GLN A 783 41.53 4.41 8.87
C GLN A 783 40.93 5.77 9.28
N VAL A 784 39.61 5.95 9.14
CA VAL A 784 38.90 7.14 9.64
C VAL A 784 38.92 7.18 11.17
N ALA A 785 38.65 6.06 11.86
CA ALA A 785 38.70 5.98 13.32
C ALA A 785 40.10 6.26 13.88
N ALA A 786 41.15 5.81 13.20
CA ALA A 786 42.54 6.11 13.53
C ALA A 786 42.90 7.59 13.28
N ALA A 787 42.27 8.25 12.30
CA ALA A 787 42.52 9.65 11.95
C ALA A 787 41.68 10.65 12.77
N ASN A 788 40.48 10.26 13.21
CA ASN A 788 39.60 11.05 14.06
C ASN A 788 38.97 10.18 15.17
N PRO A 789 39.37 10.36 16.44
CA PRO A 789 38.83 9.58 17.57
C PRO A 789 37.37 9.95 17.92
N ASN A 790 36.75 10.91 17.21
CA ASN A 790 35.32 11.23 17.29
C ASN A 790 34.57 10.63 16.08
N THR A 791 34.84 9.36 15.77
CA THR A 791 34.15 8.63 14.69
C THR A 791 32.86 7.99 15.18
N ILE A 792 31.79 8.19 14.41
CA ILE A 792 30.50 7.52 14.48
C ILE A 792 30.34 6.69 13.19
N VAL A 793 29.75 5.49 13.29
CA VAL A 793 29.35 4.71 12.12
C VAL A 793 27.82 4.67 12.04
N VAL A 794 27.30 4.77 10.82
CA VAL A 794 25.89 4.58 10.49
C VAL A 794 25.82 3.38 9.54
N LEU A 795 25.01 2.40 9.91
CA LEU A 795 24.81 1.16 9.16
C LEU A 795 23.49 1.26 8.41
N ASN A 796 23.55 1.06 7.09
CA ASN A 796 22.37 0.96 6.22
C ASN A 796 22.29 -0.48 5.70
N THR A 797 21.83 -1.40 6.55
CA THR A 797 21.85 -2.84 6.31
C THR A 797 20.48 -3.47 6.44
N GLY A 798 20.17 -4.47 5.62
CA GLY A 798 18.89 -5.19 5.69
C GLY A 798 18.84 -6.27 6.77
N SER A 799 19.98 -6.55 7.41
CA SER A 799 20.20 -7.69 8.29
C SER A 799 21.39 -7.42 9.24
N ALA A 800 21.80 -8.43 10.01
CA ALA A 800 22.89 -8.31 10.97
C ALA A 800 24.28 -8.30 10.31
N VAL A 801 25.10 -7.29 10.65
CA VAL A 801 26.44 -7.05 10.08
C VAL A 801 27.56 -7.16 11.12
N THR A 802 28.71 -7.72 10.75
CA THR A 802 29.89 -7.81 11.62
C THR A 802 30.64 -6.47 11.69
N MET A 803 31.22 -6.18 12.85
CA MET A 803 31.90 -4.90 13.12
C MET A 803 33.30 -5.13 13.73
N PRO A 804 34.29 -5.60 12.95
CA PRO A 804 35.65 -5.83 13.46
C PRO A 804 36.35 -4.55 13.96
N TRP A 805 35.85 -3.37 13.55
CA TRP A 805 36.27 -2.04 14.01
C TRP A 805 35.48 -1.52 15.23
N LEU A 806 34.50 -2.26 15.78
CA LEU A 806 33.59 -1.77 16.83
C LEU A 806 34.32 -1.19 18.04
N GLY A 807 35.47 -1.73 18.42
CA GLY A 807 36.30 -1.22 19.51
C GLY A 807 36.90 0.17 19.27
N GLN A 808 37.05 0.58 17.99
CA GLN A 808 37.80 1.77 17.56
C GLN A 808 36.92 3.04 17.48
N VAL A 809 35.62 2.87 17.28
CA VAL A 809 34.65 3.98 17.07
C VAL A 809 33.91 4.37 18.35
N LYS A 810 33.39 5.60 18.44
CA LYS A 810 32.68 6.09 19.64
C LYS A 810 31.16 5.91 19.59
N GLY A 811 30.58 5.92 18.40
CA GLY A 811 29.14 5.71 18.18
C GLY A 811 28.89 4.71 17.06
N VAL A 812 27.81 3.94 17.17
CA VAL A 812 27.24 3.10 16.11
C VAL A 812 25.73 3.22 16.16
N LEU A 813 25.12 3.58 15.03
CA LEU A 813 23.68 3.58 14.81
C LEU A 813 23.38 2.59 13.68
N GLU A 814 22.48 1.64 13.92
CA GLU A 814 21.80 0.90 12.85
C GLU A 814 20.60 1.73 12.41
N GLU A 815 20.57 2.13 11.14
CA GLU A 815 19.45 2.84 10.53
C GLU A 815 18.61 1.90 9.64
N TRP A 816 19.13 0.70 9.37
CA TRP A 816 18.56 -0.27 8.44
C TRP A 816 18.37 0.32 7.04
N TYR A 817 17.39 -0.21 6.31
CA TYR A 817 16.82 0.43 5.13
C TYR A 817 15.68 1.38 5.55
N ALA A 818 16.03 2.62 5.89
CA ALA A 818 15.11 3.64 6.44
C ALA A 818 14.16 4.32 5.42
N GLY A 819 14.07 3.82 4.18
CA GLY A 819 13.20 4.38 3.14
C GLY A 819 13.59 5.80 2.73
N GLN A 820 12.63 6.56 2.18
CA GLN A 820 12.93 7.86 1.57
C GLN A 820 13.33 8.96 2.58
N GLU A 821 13.03 8.80 3.86
CA GLU A 821 13.30 9.80 4.90
C GLU A 821 14.64 9.59 5.64
N VAL A 822 15.46 8.61 5.23
CA VAL A 822 16.74 8.21 5.84
C VAL A 822 17.62 9.37 6.34
N GLY A 823 17.96 10.36 5.52
CA GLY A 823 18.80 11.47 5.98
C GLY A 823 18.11 12.36 7.02
N ASN A 824 16.80 12.52 6.93
CA ASN A 824 15.99 13.30 7.88
C ASN A 824 15.90 12.61 9.25
N SER A 825 15.70 11.28 9.28
CA SER A 825 15.74 10.49 10.51
C SER A 825 17.12 10.50 11.13
N LEU A 826 18.17 10.28 10.33
CA LEU A 826 19.55 10.29 10.78
C LEU A 826 19.91 11.63 11.44
N ALA A 827 19.57 12.75 10.80
CA ALA A 827 19.87 14.08 11.32
C ALA A 827 19.13 14.37 12.63
N ALA A 828 17.87 13.93 12.77
CA ALA A 828 17.09 14.10 13.99
C ALA A 828 17.65 13.28 15.17
N LEU A 829 18.08 12.04 14.89
CA LEU A 829 18.70 11.15 15.86
C LEU A 829 20.09 11.65 16.27
N LEU A 830 20.99 11.91 15.31
CA LEU A 830 22.37 12.36 15.57
C LEU A 830 22.43 13.61 16.46
N PHE A 831 21.53 14.57 16.28
CA PHE A 831 21.49 15.80 17.07
C PHE A 831 20.58 15.72 18.31
N GLY A 832 19.89 14.60 18.52
CA GLY A 832 19.02 14.40 19.67
C GLY A 832 17.80 15.33 19.68
N ASP A 833 17.27 15.67 18.50
CA ASP A 833 15.90 16.16 18.34
C ASP A 833 14.93 15.02 18.69
N VAL A 834 15.22 13.83 18.18
CA VAL A 834 14.62 12.55 18.57
C VAL A 834 15.61 11.78 19.44
N ASN A 835 15.09 11.06 20.44
CA ASN A 835 15.86 10.15 21.25
C ASN A 835 15.70 8.72 20.70
N PRO A 836 16.79 8.02 20.29
CA PRO A 836 16.74 6.64 19.83
C PRO A 836 15.95 5.74 20.78
N SER A 837 15.06 4.95 20.18
CA SER A 837 14.17 4.02 20.87
C SER A 837 14.15 2.62 20.27
N GLY A 838 14.72 2.41 19.09
CA GLY A 838 14.66 1.13 18.39
C GLY A 838 15.34 0.02 19.18
N LYS A 839 14.85 -1.22 19.04
CA LYS A 839 15.39 -2.43 19.65
C LYS A 839 15.57 -3.51 18.59
N LEU A 840 16.73 -4.18 18.58
CA LEU A 840 17.08 -5.20 17.60
C LEU A 840 16.00 -6.32 17.48
N PRO A 841 15.37 -6.51 16.31
CA PRO A 841 14.46 -7.63 16.06
C PRO A 841 15.21 -8.91 15.61
N VAL A 842 16.53 -8.83 15.45
CA VAL A 842 17.45 -9.93 15.09
C VAL A 842 18.75 -9.83 15.91
N THR A 843 19.36 -10.96 16.25
CA THR A 843 20.60 -11.01 17.04
C THR A 843 21.82 -10.80 16.14
N PHE A 844 22.73 -9.90 16.53
CA PHE A 844 23.96 -9.64 15.77
C PHE A 844 25.10 -10.58 16.24
N PRO A 845 25.63 -11.46 15.37
CA PRO A 845 26.75 -12.34 15.72
C PRO A 845 28.07 -11.57 15.86
N ASN A 846 29.07 -12.19 16.51
CA ASN A 846 30.46 -11.75 16.38
C ASN A 846 31.10 -12.33 15.10
N SER A 847 30.68 -13.53 14.69
CA SER A 847 31.15 -14.21 13.49
C SER A 847 30.08 -15.14 12.89
N LEU A 848 30.27 -15.54 11.63
CA LEU A 848 29.45 -16.58 10.98
C LEU A 848 29.46 -17.95 11.69
N ASN A 849 30.41 -18.21 12.60
CA ASN A 849 30.41 -19.46 13.38
C ASN A 849 29.44 -19.39 14.57
N ASP A 850 28.91 -18.21 14.90
CA ASP A 850 28.04 -18.00 16.04
C ASP A 850 26.56 -18.29 15.70
N VAL A 851 26.19 -18.29 14.41
CA VAL A 851 24.79 -18.41 13.92
C VAL A 851 24.30 -19.87 13.98
N PRO A 852 22.98 -20.13 14.07
CA PRO A 852 22.47 -21.50 14.13
C PRO A 852 22.83 -22.32 12.89
N ALA A 853 22.68 -21.77 11.67
CA ALA A 853 22.89 -22.48 10.41
C ALA A 853 24.33 -22.38 9.86
N HIS A 854 25.34 -22.56 10.71
CA HIS A 854 26.75 -22.39 10.32
C HIS A 854 27.36 -23.59 9.57
N THR A 855 26.71 -24.76 9.51
CA THR A 855 27.23 -25.93 8.78
C THR A 855 26.67 -26.04 7.36
N THR A 856 27.42 -26.64 6.42
CA THR A 856 26.98 -26.83 5.02
C THR A 856 25.67 -27.61 4.89
N ALA A 857 25.39 -28.52 5.83
CA ALA A 857 24.13 -29.25 5.87
C ALA A 857 22.93 -28.36 6.22
N GLN A 858 23.15 -27.29 6.99
CA GLN A 858 22.12 -26.32 7.39
C GLN A 858 22.03 -25.12 6.44
N TRP A 859 23.13 -24.75 5.77
CA TRP A 859 23.18 -23.59 4.86
C TRP A 859 24.23 -23.76 3.74
N PRO A 860 23.87 -23.61 2.45
CA PRO A 860 22.52 -23.52 1.88
C PRO A 860 21.91 -24.93 1.65
N GLY A 861 22.37 -25.94 2.40
CA GLY A 861 22.04 -27.34 2.19
C GLY A 861 23.10 -28.11 1.41
N ASN A 862 22.94 -29.44 1.37
CA ASN A 862 23.92 -30.37 0.79
C ASN A 862 23.71 -30.67 -0.72
N GLY A 863 22.93 -29.84 -1.43
CA GLY A 863 22.53 -30.07 -2.82
C GLY A 863 21.37 -31.06 -2.98
N THR A 864 20.74 -31.50 -1.89
CA THR A 864 19.50 -32.30 -1.91
C THR A 864 18.56 -31.91 -0.77
N ASN A 865 19.09 -31.62 0.42
CA ASN A 865 18.31 -31.19 1.58
C ASN A 865 19.01 -30.04 2.33
N VAL A 866 18.21 -29.18 2.93
CA VAL A 866 18.60 -28.17 3.93
C VAL A 866 18.15 -28.68 5.30
N GLN A 867 19.07 -28.90 6.23
CA GLN A 867 18.74 -29.41 7.58
C GLN A 867 18.42 -28.25 8.52
N TYR A 868 17.28 -28.28 9.20
CA TYR A 868 16.91 -27.32 10.25
C TYR A 868 17.19 -27.94 11.63
N SER A 869 18.41 -28.48 11.79
CA SER A 869 18.80 -29.33 12.93
C SER A 869 19.00 -28.57 14.25
N GLU A 870 18.98 -27.24 14.22
CA GLU A 870 18.84 -26.37 15.37
C GLU A 870 17.45 -26.48 16.04
N GLY A 871 16.42 -26.88 15.28
CA GLY A 871 15.04 -26.96 15.74
C GLY A 871 14.55 -25.62 16.30
N LEU A 872 13.99 -25.64 17.52
CA LEU A 872 13.52 -24.46 18.24
C LEU A 872 14.59 -23.38 18.51
N LYS A 873 15.88 -23.71 18.32
CA LYS A 873 17.01 -22.83 18.67
C LYS A 873 17.36 -21.90 17.52
N VAL A 874 16.39 -21.06 17.12
CA VAL A 874 16.56 -19.99 16.12
C VAL A 874 16.74 -18.63 16.82
N GLY A 875 17.56 -17.74 16.25
CA GLY A 875 17.85 -16.44 16.83
C GLY A 875 18.49 -16.53 18.22
N TYR A 876 18.16 -15.61 19.14
CA TYR A 876 18.65 -15.60 20.52
C TYR A 876 18.50 -16.93 21.27
N ARG A 877 17.51 -17.76 20.91
CA ARG A 877 17.32 -19.11 21.49
C ARG A 877 18.56 -20.01 21.25
N TRP A 878 19.25 -19.83 20.11
CA TRP A 878 20.56 -20.44 19.84
C TRP A 878 21.64 -19.93 20.79
N TYR A 879 21.82 -18.61 20.85
CA TYR A 879 22.85 -17.96 21.66
C TYR A 879 22.68 -18.23 23.16
N ASP A 880 21.45 -18.39 23.64
CA ASP A 880 21.16 -18.85 25.00
C ASP A 880 21.53 -20.33 25.18
N ALA A 881 21.07 -21.21 24.28
CA ALA A 881 21.30 -22.65 24.37
C ALA A 881 22.78 -23.07 24.24
N GLN A 882 23.57 -22.32 23.46
CA GLN A 882 25.01 -22.54 23.29
C GLN A 882 25.87 -21.72 24.26
N ASN A 883 25.26 -20.89 25.13
CA ASN A 883 25.95 -19.93 26.01
C ASN A 883 26.93 -19.00 25.26
N ILE A 884 26.55 -18.59 24.04
CA ILE A 884 27.30 -17.59 23.25
C ILE A 884 26.85 -16.19 23.69
N THR A 885 27.81 -15.27 23.77
CA THR A 885 27.53 -13.83 23.91
C THR A 885 27.55 -13.22 22.51
N PRO A 886 26.40 -12.83 21.94
CA PRO A 886 26.36 -12.14 20.64
C PRO A 886 27.01 -10.74 20.74
N MET A 887 27.34 -10.14 19.59
CA MET A 887 27.85 -8.77 19.54
C MET A 887 26.80 -7.78 20.06
N PHE A 888 25.55 -7.95 19.62
CA PHE A 888 24.37 -7.31 20.20
C PHE A 888 23.20 -8.30 20.24
N PRO A 889 22.53 -8.51 21.39
CA PRO A 889 21.48 -9.52 21.53
C PRO A 889 20.10 -9.02 21.04
N PHE A 890 19.21 -9.94 20.69
CA PHE A 890 17.80 -9.65 20.44
C PHE A 890 17.17 -8.76 21.52
N GLY A 891 16.35 -7.81 21.08
CA GLY A 891 15.71 -6.82 21.92
C GLY A 891 16.64 -5.72 22.45
N PHE A 892 17.91 -5.64 22.04
CA PHE A 892 18.84 -4.60 22.50
C PHE A 892 18.70 -3.28 21.75
N GLY A 893 18.87 -2.16 22.47
CA GLY A 893 19.03 -0.83 21.90
C GLY A 893 19.21 0.22 22.99
N LEU A 894 20.15 1.14 22.79
CA LEU A 894 20.48 2.22 23.72
C LEU A 894 19.61 3.46 23.51
N SER A 895 19.57 4.33 24.52
CA SER A 895 18.86 5.62 24.49
C SER A 895 19.76 6.76 25.00
N TYR A 896 19.38 8.01 24.73
CA TYR A 896 19.97 9.22 25.32
C TYR A 896 19.41 9.55 26.72
N THR A 897 18.53 8.71 27.26
CA THR A 897 18.14 8.69 28.66
C THR A 897 18.37 7.30 29.26
N THR A 898 18.14 7.13 30.56
CA THR A 898 18.20 5.83 31.22
C THR A 898 16.84 5.45 31.80
N PHE A 899 16.56 4.16 31.86
CA PHE A 899 15.34 3.61 32.44
C PHE A 899 15.66 2.63 33.57
N SER A 900 14.67 2.38 34.42
CA SER A 900 14.73 1.35 35.45
C SER A 900 13.40 0.61 35.57
N PHE A 901 13.50 -0.67 35.88
CA PHE A 901 12.37 -1.59 36.01
C PHE A 901 12.18 -1.95 37.48
N SER A 902 10.93 -1.92 37.95
CA SER A 902 10.59 -2.20 39.35
C SER A 902 9.18 -2.79 39.49
N GLY A 903 8.83 -3.26 40.70
CA GLY A 903 7.44 -3.58 41.04
C GLY A 903 6.80 -4.70 40.20
N LEU A 904 7.54 -5.78 39.91
CA LEU A 904 6.99 -6.95 39.22
C LEU A 904 5.81 -7.53 40.01
N GLN A 905 4.68 -7.69 39.33
CA GLN A 905 3.48 -8.36 39.79
C GLN A 905 3.15 -9.47 38.81
N VAL A 906 3.14 -10.72 39.28
CA VAL A 906 2.73 -11.89 38.50
C VAL A 906 1.39 -12.37 39.06
N GLY A 907 0.32 -12.23 38.28
CA GLY A 907 -0.98 -12.82 38.60
C GLY A 907 -0.94 -14.35 38.51
N ALA A 908 -1.76 -15.02 39.30
CA ALA A 908 -2.08 -16.43 39.07
C ALA A 908 -2.93 -16.57 37.79
N LEU A 909 -2.97 -17.79 37.23
CA LEU A 909 -3.98 -18.13 36.22
C LEU A 909 -5.37 -18.13 36.86
N ASP A 910 -6.34 -17.54 36.18
CA ASP A 910 -7.76 -17.62 36.50
C ASP A 910 -8.39 -18.95 36.03
N GLY A 911 -9.69 -19.12 36.26
CA GLY A 911 -10.44 -20.31 35.83
C GLY A 911 -10.55 -20.47 34.30
N ASN A 912 -10.15 -19.45 33.53
CA ASN A 912 -10.17 -19.44 32.07
C ASN A 912 -8.74 -19.65 31.50
N GLY A 913 -7.74 -19.92 32.36
CA GLY A 913 -6.35 -20.08 31.95
C GLY A 913 -5.64 -18.77 31.58
N ASN A 914 -6.08 -17.61 32.09
CA ASN A 914 -5.45 -16.31 31.84
C ASN A 914 -4.80 -15.75 33.10
N ALA A 915 -3.62 -15.17 32.94
CA ALA A 915 -2.89 -14.42 33.95
C ALA A 915 -2.55 -13.02 33.43
N THR A 916 -1.99 -12.19 34.31
CA THR A 916 -1.47 -10.87 33.95
C THR A 916 -0.15 -10.65 34.67
N VAL A 917 0.92 -10.42 33.90
CA VAL A 917 2.19 -9.93 34.42
C VAL A 917 2.22 -8.42 34.25
N SER A 918 2.79 -7.70 35.21
CA SER A 918 2.97 -6.26 35.07
C SER A 918 4.17 -5.75 35.86
N ALA A 919 4.73 -4.63 35.43
CA ALA A 919 5.90 -3.99 36.03
C ALA A 919 5.80 -2.47 35.91
N THR A 920 6.66 -1.74 36.61
CA THR A 920 6.77 -0.27 36.50
C THR A 920 8.09 0.10 35.85
N VAL A 921 8.01 0.80 34.71
CA VAL A 921 9.15 1.40 34.01
C VAL A 921 9.25 2.86 34.43
N THR A 922 10.45 3.31 34.81
CA THR A 922 10.72 4.71 35.21
C THR A 922 11.87 5.29 34.39
N ASN A 923 11.68 6.46 33.78
CA ASN A 923 12.76 7.22 33.14
C ASN A 923 13.60 7.90 34.24
N THR A 924 14.81 7.40 34.45
CA THR A 924 15.75 7.85 35.49
C THR A 924 16.79 8.85 34.98
N GLY A 925 16.83 9.13 33.68
CA GLY A 925 17.76 10.08 33.08
C GLY A 925 17.20 11.50 32.97
N SER A 926 17.83 12.32 32.14
CA SER A 926 17.58 13.76 32.02
C SER A 926 16.89 14.18 30.71
N ARG A 927 16.56 13.23 29.84
CA ARG A 927 15.88 13.45 28.55
C ARG A 927 14.57 12.66 28.49
N ALA A 928 13.59 13.16 27.74
CA ALA A 928 12.43 12.35 27.36
C ALA A 928 12.87 11.22 26.42
N GLY A 929 12.13 10.11 26.41
CA GLY A 929 12.37 8.99 25.51
C GLY A 929 11.38 7.87 25.71
N ALA A 930 11.34 6.93 24.76
CA ALA A 930 10.59 5.68 24.90
C ALA A 930 11.48 4.55 25.42
N GLU A 931 10.87 3.62 26.13
CA GLU A 931 11.44 2.31 26.45
C GLU A 931 10.46 1.22 26.04
N ILE A 932 10.97 0.06 25.63
CA ILE A 932 10.17 -1.11 25.24
C ILE A 932 10.41 -2.18 26.30
N ALA A 933 9.44 -2.32 27.20
CA ALA A 933 9.46 -3.37 28.21
C ALA A 933 9.15 -4.71 27.56
N GLN A 934 10.02 -5.69 27.73
CA GLN A 934 9.94 -7.02 27.13
C GLN A 934 9.67 -8.07 28.22
N LEU A 935 8.68 -8.93 27.98
CA LEU A 935 8.35 -10.09 28.81
C LEU A 935 8.92 -11.35 28.17
N TYR A 936 9.80 -12.03 28.92
CA TYR A 936 10.26 -13.37 28.60
C TYR A 936 9.71 -14.40 29.60
N VAL A 937 9.32 -15.56 29.09
CA VAL A 937 8.90 -16.72 29.88
C VAL A 937 9.94 -17.83 29.71
N GLY A 938 10.29 -18.51 30.80
CA GLY A 938 11.09 -19.75 30.78
C GLY A 938 10.22 -20.92 31.26
N ASP A 939 9.99 -21.89 30.38
CA ASP A 939 9.10 -23.03 30.60
C ASP A 939 9.72 -24.11 31.54
N PRO A 940 8.90 -24.99 32.15
CA PRO A 940 9.40 -26.12 32.91
C PRO A 940 10.30 -27.04 32.05
N ALA A 941 11.48 -27.41 32.55
CA ALA A 941 12.50 -28.13 31.76
C ALA A 941 12.03 -29.49 31.18
N SER A 942 10.94 -30.07 31.70
CA SER A 942 10.29 -31.27 31.15
C SER A 942 9.63 -31.06 29.77
N THR A 943 9.44 -29.81 29.34
CA THR A 943 8.91 -29.45 28.01
C THR A 943 9.96 -29.60 26.90
N GLY A 944 11.25 -29.42 27.22
CA GLY A 944 12.33 -29.32 26.22
C GLY A 944 12.39 -27.98 25.46
N GLU A 945 11.67 -26.96 25.93
CA GLU A 945 11.66 -25.59 25.37
C GLU A 945 13.04 -24.89 25.41
N PRO A 946 13.23 -23.82 24.63
CA PRO A 946 14.31 -22.85 24.84
C PRO A 946 14.31 -22.27 26.26
N ALA A 947 15.50 -21.93 26.77
CA ALA A 947 15.66 -21.44 28.15
C ALA A 947 14.83 -20.19 28.49
N LYS A 948 14.49 -19.38 27.48
CA LYS A 948 13.46 -18.34 27.57
C LYS A 948 12.89 -18.00 26.19
N GLN A 949 11.70 -17.41 26.18
CA GLN A 949 10.94 -17.02 25.00
C GLN A 949 10.25 -15.68 25.19
N LEU A 950 10.24 -14.81 24.17
CA LEU A 950 9.42 -13.60 24.16
C LEU A 950 7.93 -13.98 24.15
N LYS A 951 7.14 -13.45 25.08
CA LYS A 951 5.67 -13.64 25.15
C LYS A 951 4.90 -12.33 25.39
N GLY A 952 5.57 -11.19 25.25
CA GLY A 952 4.93 -9.87 25.38
C GLY A 952 5.91 -8.72 25.27
N PHE A 953 5.46 -7.58 24.77
CA PHE A 953 6.20 -6.32 24.80
C PHE A 953 5.25 -5.13 24.94
N GLN A 954 5.73 -4.02 25.49
CA GLN A 954 4.99 -2.77 25.55
C GLN A 954 5.95 -1.56 25.51
N ARG A 955 5.76 -0.69 24.51
CA ARG A 955 6.39 0.63 24.41
C ARG A 955 5.77 1.62 25.42
N VAL A 956 6.59 2.43 26.07
CA VAL A 956 6.16 3.54 26.95
C VAL A 956 7.03 4.78 26.76
N ASP A 957 6.42 5.88 26.31
CA ASP A 957 7.04 7.20 26.20
C ASP A 957 7.00 7.95 27.54
N LEU A 958 8.18 8.29 28.08
CA LEU A 958 8.33 8.84 29.43
C LEU A 958 9.17 10.12 29.45
N GLN A 959 8.64 11.14 30.13
CA GLN A 959 9.38 12.35 30.50
C GLN A 959 10.38 12.06 31.64
N PRO A 960 11.44 12.88 31.84
CA PRO A 960 12.40 12.69 32.93
C PRO A 960 11.73 12.56 34.31
N GLY A 961 12.02 11.48 35.04
CA GLY A 961 11.41 11.17 36.34
C GLY A 961 9.98 10.61 36.29
N ALA A 962 9.36 10.52 35.10
CA ALA A 962 8.05 9.90 34.95
C ALA A 962 8.17 8.36 34.96
N ASN A 963 7.07 7.71 35.34
CA ASN A 963 6.94 6.26 35.33
C ASN A 963 5.57 5.83 34.77
N ALA A 964 5.52 4.61 34.23
CA ALA A 964 4.30 3.97 33.75
C ALA A 964 4.25 2.50 34.16
N LYS A 965 3.04 1.98 34.37
CA LYS A 965 2.81 0.55 34.57
C LYS A 965 2.63 -0.14 33.22
N VAL A 966 3.56 -1.02 32.87
CA VAL A 966 3.43 -1.94 31.72
C VAL A 966 2.70 -3.20 32.15
N THR A 967 1.86 -3.75 31.26
CA THR A 967 0.95 -4.86 31.58
C THR A 967 0.87 -5.82 30.39
N PHE A 968 1.18 -7.09 30.65
CA PHE A 968 1.21 -8.17 29.68
C PHE A 968 0.14 -9.21 30.06
N PRO A 969 -0.90 -9.42 29.23
CA PRO A 969 -1.73 -10.61 29.38
C PRO A 969 -0.91 -11.86 29.05
N ILE A 970 -1.18 -12.96 29.76
CA ILE A 970 -0.62 -14.28 29.45
C ILE A 970 -1.80 -15.26 29.41
N THR A 971 -1.99 -15.93 28.28
CA THR A 971 -2.93 -17.04 28.15
C THR A 971 -2.22 -18.37 28.42
N ALA A 972 -2.98 -19.45 28.64
CA ALA A 972 -2.43 -20.80 28.68
C ALA A 972 -1.66 -21.16 27.40
N HIS A 973 -2.03 -20.59 26.24
CA HIS A 973 -1.36 -20.80 24.95
C HIS A 973 0.00 -20.10 24.87
N ASP A 974 0.18 -18.95 25.52
CA ASP A 974 1.49 -18.32 25.63
C ASP A 974 2.46 -19.16 26.50
N LEU A 975 1.91 -20.05 27.33
CA LEU A 975 2.63 -21.00 28.19
C LEU A 975 2.67 -22.43 27.62
N ALA A 976 2.24 -22.65 26.37
CA ALA A 976 2.13 -23.98 25.78
C ALA A 976 3.25 -24.30 24.78
N TYR A 977 3.58 -25.58 24.72
CA TYR A 977 4.44 -26.18 23.69
C TYR A 977 3.63 -27.15 22.81
N TRP A 978 4.11 -27.42 21.61
CA TRP A 978 3.56 -28.42 20.71
C TRP A 978 4.05 -29.82 21.11
N ASN A 979 3.13 -30.59 21.68
CA ASN A 979 3.36 -31.95 22.11
C ASN A 979 3.22 -32.91 20.90
N THR A 980 4.32 -33.20 20.23
CA THR A 980 4.37 -34.10 19.06
C THR A 980 3.76 -35.48 19.32
N ALA A 981 3.78 -36.00 20.55
CA ALA A 981 3.16 -37.29 20.90
C ALA A 981 1.63 -37.20 21.07
N GLY A 982 1.10 -36.02 21.40
CA GLY A 982 -0.35 -35.73 21.46
C GLY A 982 -0.91 -35.08 20.19
N ASN A 983 -0.04 -34.60 19.29
CA ASN A 983 -0.35 -33.76 18.13
C ASN A 983 -1.26 -32.57 18.52
N ASN A 984 -0.87 -31.87 19.59
CA ASN A 984 -1.66 -30.79 20.21
C ASN A 984 -0.77 -29.81 20.99
N TRP A 985 -1.33 -28.64 21.34
CA TRP A 985 -0.70 -27.69 22.25
C TRP A 985 -0.93 -28.09 23.71
N THR A 986 0.11 -28.12 24.52
CA THR A 986 0.04 -28.50 25.94
C THR A 986 0.75 -27.46 26.82
N THR A 987 0.02 -26.89 27.77
CA THR A 987 0.59 -26.16 28.91
C THR A 987 1.00 -27.18 29.97
N ALA A 988 2.27 -27.24 30.34
CA ALA A 988 2.76 -28.20 31.32
C ALA A 988 2.36 -27.83 32.75
N ALA A 989 2.19 -28.81 33.63
CA ALA A 989 2.17 -28.56 35.07
C ALA A 989 3.59 -28.20 35.55
N GLY A 990 3.72 -27.15 36.37
CA GLY A 990 5.02 -26.76 36.92
C GLY A 990 5.16 -25.26 37.19
N THR A 991 6.39 -24.86 37.51
CA THR A 991 6.77 -23.47 37.73
C THR A 991 7.40 -22.91 36.45
N TYR A 992 6.78 -21.88 35.89
CA TYR A 992 7.29 -21.09 34.78
C TYR A 992 8.04 -19.88 35.35
N GLN A 993 9.23 -19.59 34.82
CA GLN A 993 9.99 -18.39 35.15
C GLN A 993 9.44 -17.20 34.36
N ILE A 994 9.16 -16.10 35.07
CA ILE A 994 8.75 -14.81 34.48
C ILE A 994 9.93 -13.84 34.56
N MET A 995 10.26 -13.20 33.45
CA MET A 995 11.40 -12.27 33.33
C MET A 995 10.96 -10.99 32.60
N VAL A 996 11.30 -9.81 33.13
CA VAL A 996 10.97 -8.52 32.50
C VAL A 996 12.18 -7.58 32.49
N GLY A 997 12.39 -6.89 31.37
CA GLY A 997 13.48 -5.94 31.17
C GLY A 997 13.43 -5.21 29.82
N ASP A 998 14.58 -4.77 29.31
CA ASP A 998 14.72 -3.94 28.10
C ASP A 998 15.46 -4.61 26.93
N SER A 999 15.88 -5.88 27.09
CA SER A 999 16.52 -6.72 26.08
C SER A 999 16.61 -8.18 26.55
N SER A 1000 16.82 -9.14 25.64
CA SER A 1000 16.98 -10.57 25.97
C SER A 1000 18.20 -10.91 26.85
N ARG A 1001 19.08 -9.95 27.15
CA ARG A 1001 20.23 -10.13 28.07
C ARG A 1001 20.25 -9.15 29.25
N ASN A 1002 19.26 -8.27 29.39
CA ASN A 1002 19.07 -7.42 30.56
C ASN A 1002 17.63 -7.56 31.10
N LEU A 1003 17.44 -8.51 32.01
CA LEU A 1003 16.15 -8.90 32.59
C LEU A 1003 16.20 -8.76 34.12
N PRO A 1004 16.22 -7.51 34.65
CA PRO A 1004 16.46 -7.22 36.07
C PRO A 1004 15.29 -7.64 36.98
N LEU A 1005 14.10 -7.89 36.44
CA LEU A 1005 12.95 -8.38 37.19
C LEU A 1005 12.73 -9.87 36.90
N THR A 1006 12.71 -10.68 37.96
CA THR A 1006 12.37 -12.11 37.89
C THR A 1006 11.27 -12.47 38.88
N GLY A 1007 10.44 -13.44 38.48
CA GLY A 1007 9.34 -13.98 39.27
C GLY A 1007 8.93 -15.35 38.75
N THR A 1008 7.82 -15.89 39.28
CA THR A 1008 7.33 -17.22 38.87
C THR A 1008 5.81 -17.24 38.73
N LEU A 1009 5.34 -18.01 37.76
CA LEU A 1009 3.93 -18.37 37.57
C LEU A 1009 3.80 -19.89 37.73
N ASN A 1010 2.85 -20.35 38.54
CA ASN A 1010 2.67 -21.78 38.81
C ASN A 1010 1.43 -22.33 38.10
N VAL A 1011 1.62 -23.30 37.22
CA VAL A 1011 0.56 -24.06 36.57
C VAL A 1011 0.32 -25.33 37.39
N ALA A 1012 -0.76 -25.35 38.17
CA ALA A 1012 -1.02 -26.42 39.15
C ALA A 1012 -1.43 -27.77 38.53
N THR A 1013 -1.87 -27.79 37.28
CA THR A 1013 -2.29 -29.00 36.54
C THR A 1013 -2.11 -28.72 35.05
N ALA A 1014 -1.63 -29.71 34.30
CA ALA A 1014 -1.35 -29.55 32.87
C ALA A 1014 -2.66 -29.31 32.08
N MET A 1015 -2.61 -28.42 31.10
CA MET A 1015 -3.75 -28.05 30.27
C MET A 1015 -3.47 -28.48 28.84
N THR A 1016 -4.17 -29.51 28.36
CA THR A 1016 -4.15 -29.85 26.93
C THR A 1016 -5.14 -28.94 26.22
N MET A 1017 -4.62 -28.04 25.38
CA MET A 1017 -5.42 -27.28 24.44
C MET A 1017 -5.44 -27.98 23.08
N LYS A 1018 -6.29 -27.50 22.20
CA LYS A 1018 -6.31 -27.94 20.82
C LYS A 1018 -5.99 -26.79 19.89
N THR A 1019 -5.35 -27.10 18.77
CA THR A 1019 -5.37 -26.22 17.60
C THR A 1019 -6.81 -25.87 17.26
N VAL A 1020 -7.05 -24.60 16.96
CA VAL A 1020 -8.38 -24.07 16.63
C VAL A 1020 -8.95 -24.87 15.46
N GLY A 1021 -10.20 -25.34 15.55
CA GLY A 1021 -10.91 -26.02 14.45
C GLY A 1021 -10.96 -27.57 14.48
N ALA A 1022 -10.19 -28.28 15.31
CA ALA A 1022 -10.16 -29.75 15.27
C ALA A 1022 -11.21 -30.44 16.18
N ALA A 1023 -12.14 -31.23 15.62
CA ALA A 1023 -13.23 -31.90 16.37
C ALA A 1023 -12.78 -32.74 17.59
N SER A 1024 -13.43 -32.57 18.75
CA SER A 1024 -12.92 -32.88 20.09
C SER A 1024 -13.00 -34.35 20.54
N THR A 1025 -12.13 -34.73 21.50
CA THR A 1025 -12.45 -35.72 22.56
C THR A 1025 -12.29 -35.09 23.95
N GLN A 1026 -13.40 -34.59 24.49
CA GLN A 1026 -13.69 -34.39 25.92
C GLN A 1026 -12.77 -33.47 26.74
N ALA A 1027 -12.78 -32.19 26.38
CA ALA A 1027 -12.90 -31.09 27.35
C ALA A 1027 -14.15 -30.27 27.00
N ALA A 1028 -14.57 -29.35 27.88
CA ALA A 1028 -15.54 -28.32 27.51
C ALA A 1028 -14.88 -27.37 26.51
N THR A 1029 -15.42 -27.27 25.30
CA THR A 1029 -14.87 -26.49 24.20
C THR A 1029 -15.97 -25.64 23.59
N VAL A 1030 -15.78 -24.33 23.59
CA VAL A 1030 -16.55 -23.41 22.74
C VAL A 1030 -15.89 -23.36 21.36
N THR A 1031 -16.68 -23.17 20.31
CA THR A 1031 -16.18 -22.86 18.95
C THR A 1031 -17.13 -21.88 18.29
N VAL A 1032 -16.60 -20.79 17.71
CA VAL A 1032 -17.36 -19.77 16.98
C VAL A 1032 -17.30 -20.08 15.48
N ASP A 1033 -18.46 -20.19 14.85
CA ASP A 1033 -18.58 -20.38 13.41
C ASP A 1033 -18.22 -19.05 12.70
N ASN A 1034 -17.03 -18.97 12.12
CA ASN A 1034 -16.52 -17.76 11.47
C ASN A 1034 -17.26 -17.48 10.14
N PRO A 1035 -17.85 -16.29 9.92
CA PRO A 1035 -18.43 -15.94 8.61
C PRO A 1035 -17.38 -15.70 7.52
N HIS A 1036 -16.10 -15.64 7.88
CA HIS A 1036 -14.91 -15.41 7.03
C HIS A 1036 -14.84 -14.06 6.29
N GLY A 1037 -15.96 -13.33 6.20
CA GLY A 1037 -16.04 -11.96 5.74
C GLY A 1037 -17.48 -11.45 5.69
N MET A 1038 -17.67 -10.13 5.64
CA MET A 1038 -18.98 -9.47 5.53
C MET A 1038 -18.91 -8.21 4.66
N SER A 1039 -20.00 -7.90 3.98
CA SER A 1039 -20.21 -6.57 3.41
C SER A 1039 -21.68 -6.17 3.41
N SER A 1040 -21.93 -4.86 3.45
CA SER A 1040 -23.27 -4.28 3.57
C SER A 1040 -23.29 -2.81 3.13
N PRO A 1041 -24.31 -2.33 2.42
CA PRO A 1041 -24.45 -0.91 2.12
C PRO A 1041 -24.56 -0.05 3.39
N ALA A 1042 -23.94 1.13 3.38
CA ALA A 1042 -24.13 2.14 4.41
C ALA A 1042 -25.61 2.52 4.54
N ARG A 1043 -26.05 2.82 5.77
CA ARG A 1043 -27.44 3.17 6.11
C ARG A 1043 -28.48 2.05 5.88
N ALA A 1044 -28.08 0.86 5.42
CA ALA A 1044 -28.94 -0.32 5.44
C ALA A 1044 -29.00 -0.94 6.85
N ALA A 1045 -30.14 -1.57 7.17
CA ALA A 1045 -30.24 -2.40 8.36
C ALA A 1045 -29.63 -3.79 8.10
N VAL A 1046 -28.82 -4.29 9.04
CA VAL A 1046 -28.18 -5.62 8.94
C VAL A 1046 -28.57 -6.47 10.14
N GLN A 1047 -28.72 -7.77 9.90
CA GLN A 1047 -28.79 -8.81 10.92
C GLN A 1047 -27.84 -9.95 10.52
N LEU A 1048 -26.80 -10.18 11.30
CA LEU A 1048 -25.85 -11.27 11.12
C LEU A 1048 -25.87 -12.18 12.36
N PRO A 1049 -26.48 -13.37 12.29
CA PRO A 1049 -26.36 -14.35 13.35
C PRO A 1049 -24.95 -14.97 13.32
N VAL A 1050 -24.11 -14.64 14.30
CA VAL A 1050 -22.88 -15.40 14.56
C VAL A 1050 -23.27 -16.59 15.42
N THR A 1051 -22.93 -17.79 14.96
CA THR A 1051 -23.24 -19.04 15.66
C THR A 1051 -22.01 -19.54 16.41
N ALA A 1052 -22.25 -20.21 17.53
CA ALA A 1052 -21.21 -20.86 18.30
C ALA A 1052 -21.79 -22.10 18.99
N LYS A 1053 -20.91 -23.06 19.28
CA LYS A 1053 -21.26 -24.36 19.86
C LYS A 1053 -20.42 -24.57 21.12
N SER A 1054 -21.00 -25.17 22.16
CA SER A 1054 -20.24 -25.72 23.29
C SER A 1054 -20.39 -27.24 23.33
N SER A 1055 -19.32 -27.96 23.66
CA SER A 1055 -19.39 -29.40 23.98
C SER A 1055 -19.97 -29.66 25.38
N ALA A 1056 -20.11 -28.64 26.23
CA ALA A 1056 -20.83 -28.73 27.49
C ALA A 1056 -22.35 -28.67 27.24
N ALA A 1057 -23.03 -29.81 27.41
CA ALA A 1057 -24.45 -29.94 27.13
C ALA A 1057 -25.31 -29.00 28.01
N GLY A 1058 -26.06 -28.09 27.37
CA GLY A 1058 -26.92 -27.12 28.05
C GLY A 1058 -26.22 -25.84 28.53
N ALA A 1059 -24.96 -25.60 28.15
CA ALA A 1059 -24.28 -24.35 28.47
C ALA A 1059 -24.91 -23.14 27.79
N ASN A 1060 -25.13 -22.06 28.55
CA ASN A 1060 -25.57 -20.77 28.01
C ASN A 1060 -24.35 -19.98 27.50
N LEU A 1061 -24.26 -19.77 26.18
CA LEU A 1061 -23.19 -18.97 25.59
C LEU A 1061 -23.46 -17.47 25.71
N THR A 1062 -22.45 -16.71 26.12
CA THR A 1062 -22.42 -15.24 26.09
C THR A 1062 -21.47 -14.76 24.99
N PHE A 1063 -21.86 -13.70 24.28
CA PHE A 1063 -21.12 -13.17 23.13
C PHE A 1063 -20.66 -11.73 23.36
N THR A 1064 -19.45 -11.41 22.88
CA THR A 1064 -18.88 -10.05 22.83
C THR A 1064 -18.20 -9.82 21.48
N ALA A 1065 -18.13 -8.57 21.02
CA ALA A 1065 -17.49 -8.24 19.75
C ALA A 1065 -16.68 -6.94 19.84
N THR A 1066 -15.58 -6.88 19.10
CA THR A 1066 -14.70 -5.71 18.96
C THR A 1066 -14.50 -5.37 17.49
N GLY A 1067 -14.20 -4.10 17.18
CA GLY A 1067 -13.99 -3.65 15.80
C GLY A 1067 -15.26 -3.56 14.93
N LEU A 1068 -16.46 -3.68 15.51
CA LEU A 1068 -17.72 -3.52 14.77
C LEU A 1068 -17.83 -2.13 14.09
N PRO A 1069 -18.31 -2.06 12.83
CA PRO A 1069 -18.64 -0.80 12.18
C PRO A 1069 -19.60 0.08 13.00
N ALA A 1070 -19.38 1.40 12.97
CA ALA A 1070 -20.15 2.36 13.75
C ALA A 1070 -21.66 2.26 13.44
N GLY A 1071 -22.48 2.13 14.50
CA GLY A 1071 -23.93 1.91 14.39
C GLY A 1071 -24.38 0.45 14.44
N LEU A 1072 -23.44 -0.51 14.54
CA LEU A 1072 -23.72 -1.93 14.79
C LEU A 1072 -23.38 -2.34 16.23
N SER A 1073 -24.06 -3.37 16.74
CA SER A 1073 -23.83 -3.94 18.07
C SER A 1073 -24.13 -5.44 18.08
N ILE A 1074 -23.53 -6.20 19.00
CA ILE A 1074 -23.84 -7.63 19.20
C ILE A 1074 -24.80 -7.82 20.38
N GLY A 1075 -25.88 -8.56 20.16
CA GLY A 1075 -26.80 -8.99 21.21
C GLY A 1075 -26.30 -10.25 21.93
N ALA A 1076 -26.80 -10.48 23.15
CA ALA A 1076 -26.41 -11.63 23.98
C ALA A 1076 -26.67 -13.01 23.32
N SER A 1077 -27.51 -13.07 22.28
CA SER A 1077 -27.80 -14.26 21.48
C SER A 1077 -26.89 -14.44 20.24
N GLY A 1078 -25.74 -13.76 20.19
CA GLY A 1078 -24.77 -13.86 19.08
C GLY A 1078 -25.16 -13.11 17.79
N VAL A 1079 -26.30 -12.42 17.78
CA VAL A 1079 -26.76 -11.66 16.60
C VAL A 1079 -26.14 -10.27 16.60
N ILE A 1080 -25.33 -9.95 15.60
CA ILE A 1080 -24.90 -8.58 15.29
C ILE A 1080 -26.03 -7.89 14.53
N SER A 1081 -26.44 -6.71 15.00
CA SER A 1081 -27.51 -5.93 14.35
C SER A 1081 -27.34 -4.43 14.54
N GLY A 1082 -28.02 -3.67 13.68
CA GLY A 1082 -28.03 -2.20 13.68
C GLY A 1082 -28.08 -1.64 12.27
N THR A 1083 -27.59 -0.41 12.12
CA THR A 1083 -27.48 0.29 10.84
C THR A 1083 -26.14 1.00 10.78
N ALA A 1084 -25.26 0.61 9.86
CA ALA A 1084 -23.93 1.18 9.74
C ALA A 1084 -24.01 2.66 9.30
N THR A 1085 -23.39 3.57 10.06
CA THR A 1085 -23.54 5.02 9.87
C THR A 1085 -22.53 5.65 8.91
N ALA A 1086 -21.43 4.94 8.62
CA ALA A 1086 -20.34 5.39 7.75
C ALA A 1086 -19.80 4.21 6.94
N THR A 1087 -19.19 4.51 5.80
CA THR A 1087 -18.47 3.55 4.94
C THR A 1087 -17.06 3.28 5.47
N GLY A 1088 -16.43 2.20 4.98
CA GLY A 1088 -15.07 1.79 5.33
C GLY A 1088 -14.96 0.31 5.71
N THR A 1089 -13.73 -0.18 5.81
CA THR A 1089 -13.44 -1.59 6.11
C THR A 1089 -12.92 -1.75 7.55
N SER A 1090 -13.46 -2.73 8.28
CA SER A 1090 -13.12 -2.99 9.68
C SER A 1090 -12.78 -4.46 9.92
N THR A 1091 -11.71 -4.73 10.67
CA THR A 1091 -11.46 -6.06 11.23
C THR A 1091 -12.34 -6.25 12.46
N VAL A 1092 -13.27 -7.21 12.39
CA VAL A 1092 -14.22 -7.55 13.46
C VAL A 1092 -13.76 -8.85 14.13
N SER A 1093 -13.65 -8.86 15.45
CA SER A 1093 -13.52 -10.09 16.24
C SER A 1093 -14.79 -10.33 17.05
N VAL A 1094 -15.27 -11.58 17.07
CA VAL A 1094 -16.44 -12.02 17.85
C VAL A 1094 -16.03 -13.19 18.74
N THR A 1095 -16.12 -12.99 20.04
CA THR A 1095 -15.81 -13.99 21.07
C THR A 1095 -17.11 -14.56 21.64
N ALA A 1096 -17.16 -15.88 21.79
CA ALA A 1096 -18.19 -16.56 22.59
C ALA A 1096 -17.53 -17.27 23.78
N SER A 1097 -18.21 -17.30 24.92
CA SER A 1097 -17.78 -18.06 26.11
C SER A 1097 -18.97 -18.73 26.78
N ASP A 1098 -18.73 -19.87 27.45
CA ASP A 1098 -19.72 -20.59 28.24
C ASP A 1098 -19.80 -20.16 29.72
N GLY A 1099 -18.96 -19.20 30.14
CA GLY A 1099 -18.88 -18.72 31.52
C GLY A 1099 -18.21 -19.69 32.50
N HIS A 1100 -17.67 -20.83 32.02
CA HIS A 1100 -17.04 -21.88 32.83
C HIS A 1100 -15.55 -22.10 32.48
N GLY A 1101 -14.95 -21.17 31.73
CA GLY A 1101 -13.54 -21.17 31.38
C GLY A 1101 -13.24 -21.42 29.90
N ALA A 1102 -14.22 -21.90 29.12
CA ALA A 1102 -14.05 -22.08 27.69
C ALA A 1102 -14.53 -20.84 26.90
N SER A 1103 -13.74 -20.45 25.90
CA SER A 1103 -14.08 -19.39 24.96
C SER A 1103 -13.35 -19.58 23.64
N ASP A 1104 -13.94 -19.10 22.55
CA ASP A 1104 -13.31 -19.06 21.22
C ASP A 1104 -13.62 -17.72 20.54
N THR A 1105 -12.81 -17.31 19.57
CA THR A 1105 -12.93 -16.01 18.88
C THR A 1105 -12.72 -16.14 17.38
N ALA A 1106 -13.75 -15.83 16.60
CA ALA A 1106 -13.65 -15.69 15.15
C ALA A 1106 -13.30 -14.23 14.78
N THR A 1107 -12.28 -14.05 13.94
CA THR A 1107 -11.94 -12.74 13.34
C THR A 1107 -12.21 -12.76 11.84
N PHE A 1108 -12.79 -11.68 11.31
CA PHE A 1108 -13.12 -11.50 9.90
C PHE A 1108 -13.14 -10.03 9.50
N VAL A 1109 -13.20 -9.75 8.20
CA VAL A 1109 -13.30 -8.39 7.65
C VAL A 1109 -14.75 -8.04 7.37
N TRP A 1110 -15.18 -6.82 7.73
CA TRP A 1110 -16.48 -6.24 7.37
C TRP A 1110 -16.27 -4.93 6.60
N THR A 1111 -16.69 -4.87 5.34
CA THR A 1111 -16.70 -3.63 4.54
C THR A 1111 -18.09 -3.02 4.44
N VAL A 1112 -18.23 -1.75 4.81
CA VAL A 1112 -19.45 -0.97 4.62
C VAL A 1112 -19.28 -0.06 3.39
N THR A 1113 -20.20 -0.16 2.43
CA THR A 1113 -20.10 0.43 1.08
C THR A 1113 -21.07 1.57 0.82
#